data_AF-A0A7W0VGV4-F1
#
_entry.id   AF-A0A7W0VGV4-F1
#
_cell.length_a   1.000
_cell.length_b   1.000
_cell.length_c   1.000
_cell.angle_alpha   90.00
_cell.angle_beta   90.00
_cell.angle_gamma   90.00
#
_symmetry.space_group_name_H-M   'P 1'
#
loop_
_entity.id
_entity.type
_entity.pdbx_description
1 polymer ?
#
loop_
_entity_poly.entity_id
_entity_poly.type
_entity_poly.pdbx_seq_one_letter_code
_entity_poly.pdbx_strand_id
1 'polypeptide(L)'
;MHLGRRDRSPYRPCGACSLARAASDRELVPSEEAVSKDDKKAKPKAKAAKAEAAPAKLSAKEKFQAALKASKDGPAKKPSKDEPAKAKGKPAPAKAAPVKAVKAAPVKAAKATPPKGVKVGKVAPAKEPKVPAKEAEVEALKTKTKTKAKKAMSPAKTAKAARKEKARASDAEADALEAEERLKKPKKVKPGSALVVVESPAKARTIQKYLGAGYVVKASVGHVRDLPKSKIGVDFDNNFEPTYEVIEGKKKVVAEIRKAARENETVFLASDPDREGEAIAWHIAEEIKTVNTNLKRVLINEITKKGVAAAIAAPREIDMNKTDAQQARRILDRLVGYEISPILWNKVQRGLSAGRVQSVAVRQVCEREEEIKAFKPEEYWSVDVTCRATQPPPFEARIWKWKGEKAEPKLADEAHAIAAELNAGTATVSAVDKKERRKKPQAPFITSRLQQDAARKLRYTAKRTMALAQRLYEGVELGDEGPTGLITYMRTDSTRVSDDAMAALRTYIGDTYGVDYLPETVNTYGNKERAQDAHEAIRPTLMEWTPEKVAVALAEHPEGNELVKLYTLIWQRFVASQMVPAVYDATTVDMERGEAVLRATGQVLKFAGYTKVYEVAETDDAAAQAADSADRLLPPLEIGDVITLESVRPEQHFTQPPPRFSEASLVKELEENGIGRPSTYAAIMSTIVDRGYVEKKESRFWPTELGILVNGLLVVSFPEIVSSTFTAKMESDLDRVEEGAQDWRKLLGGFYAPFKLELETARAEMRDVKREEIATEWVCEK
;
A
#
# COMPACT_ATOMS: atom_id res chain seq x y z
N MET A 1 17.36 57.67 34.63
CA MET A 1 16.47 58.85 34.67
C MET A 1 15.56 58.74 33.44
N HIS A 2 14.21 58.72 33.51
CA HIS A 2 13.27 59.82 33.86
C HIS A 2 13.32 60.98 32.85
N LEU A 3 12.25 61.49 32.20
CA LEU A 3 10.77 61.26 32.16
C LEU A 3 10.26 61.53 30.70
N GLY A 4 8.98 61.42 30.27
CA GLY A 4 7.69 60.99 30.86
C GLY A 4 7.02 59.89 29.99
N ARG A 5 5.69 59.68 29.86
CA ARG A 5 4.41 60.31 30.31
C ARG A 5 3.96 61.61 29.62
N ARG A 6 2.66 61.83 29.37
CA ARG A 6 1.42 60.99 29.55
C ARG A 6 0.86 60.55 28.17
N ASP A 7 -0.36 60.04 27.91
CA ASP A 7 -1.61 59.64 28.62
C ASP A 7 -2.36 58.66 27.64
N ARG A 8 -3.50 57.96 27.85
CA ARG A 8 -4.50 57.74 28.93
C ARG A 8 -5.21 56.38 28.65
N SER A 9 -5.99 55.83 29.59
CA SER A 9 -6.99 54.74 29.40
C SER A 9 -8.18 54.95 30.36
N PRO A 10 -9.34 54.25 30.23
CA PRO A 10 -9.60 53.07 31.08
C PRO A 10 -10.51 52.01 30.40
N TYR A 11 -11.05 50.92 31.01
CA TYR A 11 -11.04 50.35 32.39
C TYR A 11 -10.99 48.79 32.31
N ARG A 12 -10.72 48.07 33.43
CA ARG A 12 -10.61 46.58 33.49
C ARG A 12 -11.25 45.98 34.81
N PRO A 13 -11.03 44.72 35.31
CA PRO A 13 -12.11 43.86 35.84
C PRO A 13 -11.99 43.38 37.32
N CYS A 14 -12.90 42.51 37.79
CA CYS A 14 -12.88 41.76 39.09
C CYS A 14 -13.88 40.56 39.06
N GLY A 15 -13.80 39.44 39.82
CA GLY A 15 -12.68 38.88 40.61
C GLY A 15 -13.02 37.77 41.65
N ALA A 16 -13.14 36.51 41.21
CA ALA A 16 -12.95 35.24 41.97
C ALA A 16 -13.98 34.74 43.06
N CYS A 17 -13.85 33.43 43.40
CA CYS A 17 -14.43 32.66 44.54
C CYS A 17 -15.96 32.42 44.61
N SER A 18 -16.52 31.42 45.35
CA SER A 18 -16.06 30.05 45.76
C SER A 18 -17.16 29.29 46.54
N LEU A 19 -17.25 27.95 46.42
CA LEU A 19 -17.85 26.96 47.38
C LEU A 19 -19.31 27.10 47.87
N ALA A 20 -20.13 26.04 47.70
CA ALA A 20 -21.08 25.51 48.72
C ALA A 20 -21.72 24.16 48.27
N ARG A 21 -22.33 23.43 49.22
CA ARG A 21 -23.11 22.18 49.03
C ARG A 21 -24.56 22.35 49.53
N ALA A 22 -25.43 21.43 49.10
CA ALA A 22 -26.46 20.70 49.90
C ALA A 22 -27.97 20.94 49.63
N ALA A 23 -28.64 19.80 49.40
CA ALA A 23 -29.94 19.33 49.94
C ALA A 23 -31.24 20.17 49.82
N SER A 24 -32.17 19.65 49.00
CA SER A 24 -33.48 19.09 49.44
C SER A 24 -34.12 18.40 48.23
N ASP A 25 -34.40 17.10 48.23
CA ASP A 25 -35.42 16.35 48.99
C ASP A 25 -36.82 16.46 48.37
N ARG A 26 -37.19 15.43 47.60
CA ARG A 26 -38.55 14.89 47.59
C ARG A 26 -38.57 13.45 47.09
N GLU A 27 -38.55 12.52 48.03
CA GLU A 27 -38.99 11.15 47.81
C GLU A 27 -40.51 11.11 47.57
N LEU A 28 -40.98 10.10 46.84
CA LEU A 28 -41.93 9.12 47.36
C LEU A 28 -41.98 7.90 46.43
N VAL A 29 -42.01 6.70 47.01
CA VAL A 29 -41.99 5.41 46.29
C VAL A 29 -43.17 4.53 46.83
N PRO A 30 -43.33 3.20 46.58
CA PRO A 30 -44.56 2.72 45.92
C PRO A 30 -45.40 1.68 46.68
N SER A 31 -46.62 1.42 46.19
CA SER A 31 -47.45 0.21 46.41
C SER A 31 -48.70 0.29 45.49
N GLU A 32 -49.44 -0.77 45.12
CA GLU A 32 -49.23 -2.23 45.22
C GLU A 32 -50.05 -3.01 44.14
N GLU A 33 -50.10 -4.34 44.29
CA GLU A 33 -50.63 -5.39 43.42
C GLU A 33 -52.05 -5.24 42.81
N ALA A 34 -52.28 -5.97 41.69
CA ALA A 34 -53.54 -6.70 41.43
C ALA A 34 -53.30 -7.87 40.45
N VAL A 35 -53.97 -9.02 40.66
CA VAL A 35 -53.81 -10.25 39.86
C VAL A 35 -55.14 -10.90 39.44
N SER A 36 -55.31 -11.13 38.14
CA SER A 36 -56.12 -12.22 37.55
C SER A 36 -55.69 -12.39 36.08
N LYS A 37 -55.44 -13.59 35.50
CA LYS A 37 -56.19 -14.85 35.44
C LYS A 37 -57.54 -14.74 34.72
N ASP A 38 -57.55 -15.16 33.45
CA ASP A 38 -58.52 -16.16 33.00
C ASP A 38 -57.92 -17.12 31.95
N ASP A 39 -58.61 -18.21 31.62
CA ASP A 39 -57.99 -19.47 31.22
C ASP A 39 -58.79 -20.27 30.13
N LYS A 40 -58.18 -21.34 29.60
CA LYS A 40 -58.78 -22.50 28.87
C LYS A 40 -59.28 -22.33 27.42
N LYS A 41 -58.53 -23.00 26.51
CA LYS A 41 -58.87 -24.30 25.84
C LYS A 41 -59.03 -24.41 24.30
N ALA A 42 -58.44 -25.51 23.81
CA ALA A 42 -58.95 -26.47 22.81
C ALA A 42 -58.90 -26.18 21.28
N LYS A 43 -57.90 -26.79 20.64
CA LYS A 43 -58.01 -27.51 19.33
C LYS A 43 -58.87 -28.79 19.51
N PRO A 44 -59.38 -29.52 18.47
CA PRO A 44 -58.67 -29.80 17.21
C PRO A 44 -59.45 -30.16 15.89
N LYS A 45 -58.64 -30.32 14.82
CA LYS A 45 -58.79 -31.25 13.64
C LYS A 45 -59.83 -30.98 12.52
N ALA A 46 -59.28 -30.45 11.42
CA ALA A 46 -59.16 -31.07 10.08
C ALA A 46 -60.38 -31.27 9.15
N LYS A 47 -60.28 -30.66 7.95
CA LYS A 47 -60.24 -31.37 6.64
C LYS A 47 -59.58 -30.49 5.57
N ALA A 48 -59.29 -31.05 4.39
CA ALA A 48 -58.47 -30.41 3.34
C ALA A 48 -59.29 -30.09 2.07
N ALA A 49 -58.83 -29.08 1.33
CA ALA A 49 -59.20 -28.82 -0.06
C ALA A 49 -57.97 -28.28 -0.81
N LYS A 50 -57.83 -28.61 -2.11
CA LYS A 50 -56.79 -28.04 -2.99
C LYS A 50 -57.32 -26.79 -3.68
N ALA A 51 -56.45 -25.80 -3.86
CA ALA A 51 -56.52 -24.82 -4.94
C ALA A 51 -55.08 -24.45 -5.33
N GLU A 52 -54.80 -24.33 -6.63
CA GLU A 52 -53.50 -23.84 -7.11
C GLU A 52 -53.46 -22.31 -7.09
N ALA A 53 -52.30 -21.76 -6.76
CA ALA A 53 -52.02 -20.32 -6.88
C ALA A 53 -50.61 -20.13 -7.45
N ALA A 54 -50.48 -19.22 -8.41
CA ALA A 54 -49.21 -18.92 -9.08
C ALA A 54 -48.18 -18.32 -8.09
N PRO A 55 -46.86 -18.50 -8.31
CA PRO A 55 -45.82 -17.98 -7.42
C PRO A 55 -45.85 -16.45 -7.36
N ALA A 56 -46.05 -15.90 -6.16
CA ALA A 56 -46.01 -14.47 -5.91
C ALA A 56 -44.60 -13.92 -6.18
N LYS A 57 -44.53 -12.77 -6.88
CA LYS A 57 -43.26 -12.05 -7.06
C LYS A 57 -42.84 -11.40 -5.74
N LEU A 58 -41.71 -11.83 -5.19
CA LEU A 58 -41.10 -11.23 -3.99
C LEU A 58 -40.88 -9.73 -4.18
N SER A 59 -41.23 -8.94 -3.17
CA SER A 59 -41.01 -7.49 -3.14
C SER A 59 -39.51 -7.15 -3.12
N ALA A 60 -39.16 -5.91 -3.46
CA ALA A 60 -37.77 -5.44 -3.40
C ALA A 60 -37.16 -5.58 -1.99
N LYS A 61 -37.97 -5.46 -0.92
CA LYS A 61 -37.54 -5.64 0.47
C LYS A 61 -37.21 -7.11 0.78
N GLU A 62 -37.98 -8.06 0.24
CA GLU A 62 -37.72 -9.49 0.37
C GLU A 62 -36.54 -9.94 -0.49
N LYS A 63 -36.39 -9.41 -1.73
CA LYS A 63 -35.19 -9.61 -2.57
C LYS A 63 -33.92 -9.14 -1.82
N PHE A 64 -33.97 -7.96 -1.19
CA PHE A 64 -32.86 -7.41 -0.39
C PHE A 64 -32.51 -8.30 0.81
N GLN A 65 -33.51 -8.75 1.57
CA GLN A 65 -33.29 -9.68 2.70
C GLN A 65 -32.84 -11.09 2.26
N ALA A 66 -33.23 -11.54 1.05
CA ALA A 66 -32.76 -12.79 0.48
C ALA A 66 -31.29 -12.71 0.04
N ALA A 67 -30.87 -11.61 -0.60
CA ALA A 67 -29.47 -11.36 -0.96
C ALA A 67 -28.56 -11.33 0.27
N LEU A 68 -28.98 -10.66 1.36
CA LEU A 68 -28.28 -10.61 2.65
C LEU A 68 -28.25 -11.95 3.42
N LYS A 69 -29.02 -12.96 2.98
CA LYS A 69 -28.90 -14.34 3.46
C LYS A 69 -28.00 -15.17 2.55
N ALA A 70 -28.18 -15.06 1.23
CA ALA A 70 -27.41 -15.81 0.24
C ALA A 70 -25.90 -15.51 0.27
N SER A 71 -25.47 -14.34 0.75
CA SER A 71 -24.03 -14.05 0.96
C SER A 71 -23.39 -14.80 2.13
N LYS A 72 -24.18 -15.40 3.03
CA LYS A 72 -23.68 -16.10 4.23
C LYS A 72 -23.35 -17.58 3.98
N ASP A 73 -24.01 -18.19 3.01
CA ASP A 73 -23.83 -19.61 2.68
C ASP A 73 -22.67 -19.81 1.68
N GLY A 74 -21.45 -19.73 2.21
CA GLY A 74 -20.24 -20.14 1.48
C GLY A 74 -20.29 -21.63 1.06
N PRO A 75 -19.57 -22.03 0.00
CA PRO A 75 -19.72 -23.35 -0.61
C PRO A 75 -19.38 -24.49 0.36
N ALA A 76 -20.37 -25.33 0.65
CA ALA A 76 -20.24 -26.44 1.60
C ALA A 76 -19.14 -27.44 1.18
N LYS A 77 -18.12 -27.60 2.03
CA LYS A 77 -17.09 -28.64 1.87
C LYS A 77 -17.74 -30.02 1.95
N LYS A 78 -17.60 -30.83 0.90
CA LYS A 78 -17.84 -32.28 1.01
C LYS A 78 -16.69 -32.93 1.82
N PRO A 79 -16.98 -33.92 2.69
CA PRO A 79 -15.98 -34.57 3.53
C PRO A 79 -15.06 -35.51 2.72
N SER A 80 -13.85 -35.71 3.24
CA SER A 80 -12.89 -36.69 2.75
C SER A 80 -13.31 -38.13 3.07
N LYS A 81 -12.79 -39.07 2.27
CA LYS A 81 -12.80 -40.51 2.58
C LYS A 81 -11.52 -41.18 2.09
N ASP A 82 -10.65 -41.50 3.04
CA ASP A 82 -9.92 -42.78 3.05
C ASP A 82 -10.93 -43.88 3.48
N GLU A 83 -10.71 -45.19 3.36
CA GLU A 83 -9.48 -45.98 3.16
C GLU A 83 -9.75 -47.18 2.17
N PRO A 84 -9.09 -48.38 2.13
CA PRO A 84 -8.52 -48.86 0.86
C PRO A 84 -8.96 -50.27 0.37
N ALA A 85 -8.85 -50.55 -0.95
CA ALA A 85 -8.86 -51.94 -1.48
C ALA A 85 -8.19 -52.16 -2.87
N LYS A 86 -7.02 -52.81 -2.86
CA LYS A 86 -6.46 -53.83 -3.79
C LYS A 86 -6.94 -53.93 -5.28
N ALA A 87 -6.04 -53.49 -6.17
CA ALA A 87 -5.37 -54.28 -7.23
C ALA A 87 -6.14 -55.01 -8.38
N LYS A 88 -5.76 -54.69 -9.63
CA LYS A 88 -5.16 -55.60 -10.65
C LYS A 88 -4.86 -54.87 -11.98
N GLY A 89 -3.97 -55.42 -12.82
CA GLY A 89 -3.86 -55.08 -14.25
C GLY A 89 -2.60 -54.33 -14.71
N LYS A 90 -1.65 -55.07 -15.31
CA LYS A 90 -0.61 -54.56 -16.23
C LYS A 90 -1.01 -54.99 -17.67
N PRO A 91 -0.55 -54.34 -18.75
CA PRO A 91 0.86 -54.41 -19.17
C PRO A 91 1.45 -53.08 -19.71
N ALA A 92 2.71 -53.13 -20.15
CA ALA A 92 3.45 -52.04 -20.81
C ALA A 92 3.69 -52.34 -22.30
N PRO A 93 4.37 -51.46 -23.04
CA PRO A 93 5.68 -51.86 -23.57
C PRO A 93 6.80 -50.78 -23.51
N ALA A 94 8.02 -51.21 -23.88
CA ALA A 94 9.29 -50.51 -24.17
C ALA A 94 9.46 -49.02 -23.80
N LYS A 95 10.45 -48.61 -22.99
CA LYS A 95 11.93 -48.70 -23.11
C LYS A 95 12.58 -47.83 -24.22
N ALA A 96 13.29 -46.78 -23.79
CA ALA A 96 14.45 -46.18 -24.45
C ALA A 96 15.55 -45.94 -23.39
N ALA A 97 16.82 -45.76 -23.79
CA ALA A 97 18.00 -45.80 -22.91
C ALA A 97 18.67 -44.42 -22.70
N PRO A 98 19.45 -44.21 -21.61
CA PRO A 98 20.05 -42.91 -21.29
C PRO A 98 21.37 -42.65 -22.02
N VAL A 99 21.65 -41.38 -22.30
CA VAL A 99 22.94 -40.91 -22.87
C VAL A 99 23.91 -40.53 -21.75
N LYS A 100 25.21 -40.81 -21.94
CA LYS A 100 26.27 -40.61 -20.93
C LYS A 100 26.84 -39.19 -20.94
N ALA A 101 27.37 -38.77 -19.78
CA ALA A 101 28.19 -37.58 -19.66
C ALA A 101 29.55 -37.72 -20.36
N VAL A 102 30.13 -36.57 -20.76
CA VAL A 102 31.51 -36.45 -21.25
C VAL A 102 32.31 -35.59 -20.27
N LYS A 103 33.55 -36.00 -19.96
CA LYS A 103 34.47 -35.26 -19.10
C LYS A 103 35.31 -34.27 -19.92
N ALA A 104 35.64 -33.12 -19.33
CA ALA A 104 36.80 -32.32 -19.70
C ALA A 104 37.67 -32.09 -18.44
N ALA A 105 38.99 -32.03 -18.63
CA ALA A 105 40.00 -31.97 -17.57
C ALA A 105 41.11 -30.96 -17.96
N PRO A 106 41.99 -30.51 -17.04
CA PRO A 106 42.50 -29.14 -17.06
C PRO A 106 43.85 -28.95 -17.77
N VAL A 107 44.17 -27.68 -18.04
CA VAL A 107 45.51 -27.21 -18.44
C VAL A 107 46.01 -26.15 -17.44
N LYS A 108 47.31 -26.13 -17.13
CA LYS A 108 47.95 -25.18 -16.20
C LYS A 108 48.98 -24.28 -16.89
N ALA A 109 48.93 -23.00 -16.53
CA ALA A 109 50.02 -22.04 -16.29
C ALA A 109 51.31 -22.02 -17.15
N ALA A 110 51.66 -20.81 -17.61
CA ALA A 110 53.06 -20.34 -17.75
C ALA A 110 53.15 -18.81 -17.48
N LYS A 111 54.34 -18.29 -17.16
CA LYS A 111 54.62 -16.85 -16.89
C LYS A 111 55.62 -16.30 -17.92
N ALA A 112 55.57 -14.99 -18.22
CA ALA A 112 56.73 -14.23 -18.72
C ALA A 112 56.57 -12.70 -18.56
N THR A 113 57.66 -12.02 -18.18
CA THR A 113 57.94 -10.56 -18.18
C THR A 113 59.48 -10.36 -18.06
N PRO A 114 60.05 -9.14 -18.11
CA PRO A 114 60.01 -8.09 -19.14
C PRO A 114 61.45 -7.70 -19.62
N PRO A 115 61.62 -6.68 -20.46
CA PRO A 115 62.44 -5.51 -20.04
C PRO A 115 61.83 -4.15 -20.44
N LYS A 116 62.05 -2.96 -19.85
CA LYS A 116 63.10 -2.26 -19.04
C LYS A 116 63.98 -1.25 -19.82
N GLY A 117 63.83 0.05 -19.50
CA GLY A 117 64.74 1.16 -19.87
C GLY A 117 64.03 2.36 -20.55
N VAL A 118 64.40 3.65 -20.37
CA VAL A 118 65.46 4.31 -19.55
C VAL A 118 65.05 5.79 -19.25
N LYS A 119 65.17 6.24 -17.96
CA LYS A 119 65.50 7.59 -17.35
C LYS A 119 65.07 8.95 -18.01
N VAL A 120 65.09 10.14 -17.36
CA VAL A 120 64.75 10.69 -16.00
C VAL A 120 65.09 12.21 -15.98
N GLY A 121 64.31 13.06 -15.28
CA GLY A 121 64.62 14.49 -15.00
C GLY A 121 63.44 15.44 -15.31
N LYS A 122 62.83 16.30 -14.46
CA LYS A 122 63.04 16.88 -13.10
C LYS A 122 63.47 18.38 -13.12
N VAL A 123 62.90 19.18 -12.20
CA VAL A 123 63.26 20.56 -11.77
C VAL A 123 62.53 21.73 -12.49
N ALA A 124 62.25 22.79 -11.73
CA ALA A 124 61.67 24.11 -12.05
C ALA A 124 62.55 25.19 -11.32
N PRO A 125 62.28 26.52 -11.26
CA PRO A 125 61.11 27.32 -11.71
C PRO A 125 61.46 28.73 -12.30
N ALA A 126 60.46 29.64 -12.34
CA ALA A 126 60.51 31.08 -11.97
C ALA A 126 60.31 32.20 -13.03
N LYS A 127 59.79 33.34 -12.51
CA LYS A 127 59.74 34.73 -13.03
C LYS A 127 58.64 35.16 -14.02
N GLU A 128 57.54 35.66 -13.43
CA GLU A 128 56.98 37.03 -13.54
C GLU A 128 57.74 38.10 -14.39
N PRO A 129 57.07 39.16 -14.94
CA PRO A 129 56.55 40.24 -14.08
C PRO A 129 55.31 41.08 -14.51
N LYS A 130 54.60 41.58 -13.46
CA LYS A 130 54.00 42.93 -13.25
C LYS A 130 52.80 43.53 -14.03
N VAL A 131 52.04 44.29 -13.23
CA VAL A 131 50.87 45.18 -13.47
C VAL A 131 51.32 46.64 -13.80
N PRO A 132 50.45 47.56 -14.29
CA PRO A 132 49.50 48.34 -13.46
C PRO A 132 48.08 48.49 -14.09
N ALA A 133 46.96 48.83 -13.42
CA ALA A 133 46.61 49.45 -12.12
C ALA A 133 46.36 50.99 -12.12
N LYS A 134 45.07 51.38 -12.00
CA LYS A 134 44.41 52.63 -11.49
C LYS A 134 42.90 52.57 -11.89
N GLU A 135 41.84 52.86 -11.11
CA GLU A 135 41.52 53.73 -9.94
C GLU A 135 40.86 55.09 -10.28
N ALA A 136 40.08 55.62 -9.31
CA ALA A 136 39.14 56.77 -9.34
C ALA A 136 37.79 56.52 -10.10
N GLU A 137 36.57 56.79 -9.58
CA GLU A 137 35.97 57.93 -8.80
C GLU A 137 35.58 59.14 -9.68
N VAL A 138 34.51 59.96 -9.45
CA VAL A 138 33.41 60.02 -8.45
C VAL A 138 32.23 60.91 -9.00
N GLU A 139 31.04 60.92 -8.37
CA GLU A 139 29.87 61.87 -8.49
C GLU A 139 29.41 62.41 -9.87
N ALA A 140 28.15 62.29 -10.32
CA ALA A 140 26.86 62.83 -9.83
C ALA A 140 26.60 64.34 -10.07
N LEU A 141 25.39 64.72 -10.56
CA LEU A 141 24.55 65.88 -10.16
C LEU A 141 23.42 66.28 -11.17
N LYS A 142 22.18 66.43 -10.67
CA LYS A 142 21.06 67.38 -10.99
C LYS A 142 20.96 67.98 -12.43
N THR A 143 19.79 68.01 -13.09
CA THR A 143 18.59 68.86 -12.80
C THR A 143 17.31 68.26 -13.47
N LYS A 144 16.04 68.42 -13.03
CA LYS A 144 15.21 69.51 -12.44
C LYS A 144 14.56 70.51 -13.42
N THR A 145 13.31 70.22 -13.83
CA THR A 145 12.25 71.24 -14.05
C THR A 145 10.84 70.67 -13.76
N LYS A 146 9.83 71.53 -13.56
CA LYS A 146 8.46 71.18 -13.10
C LYS A 146 7.39 71.80 -14.01
N THR A 147 6.20 71.17 -14.09
CA THR A 147 4.90 71.91 -14.11
C THR A 147 3.78 71.12 -13.41
N LYS A 148 2.59 71.72 -13.27
CA LYS A 148 1.39 71.24 -12.50
C LYS A 148 0.32 70.68 -13.50
N ALA A 149 -0.86 70.14 -13.14
CA ALA A 149 -1.66 70.21 -11.89
C ALA A 149 -2.74 69.08 -11.75
N LYS A 150 -3.31 68.95 -10.53
CA LYS A 150 -4.71 68.64 -10.07
C LYS A 150 -5.72 67.96 -11.06
N LYS A 151 -6.68 67.10 -10.66
CA LYS A 151 -7.32 66.77 -9.35
C LYS A 151 -8.11 65.42 -9.41
N ALA A 152 -8.69 65.00 -8.27
CA ALA A 152 -9.83 64.07 -8.06
C ALA A 152 -9.56 62.55 -7.90
N MET A 153 -10.54 61.82 -7.33
CA MET A 153 -10.41 60.48 -6.73
C MET A 153 -11.33 59.41 -7.34
N SER A 154 -10.84 58.16 -7.31
CA SER A 154 -11.48 56.87 -6.92
C SER A 154 -12.94 56.50 -7.29
N PRO A 155 -13.32 55.19 -7.32
CA PRO A 155 -12.51 53.95 -7.28
C PRO A 155 -12.81 52.96 -8.44
N ALA A 156 -11.78 52.32 -9.01
CA ALA A 156 -11.95 51.20 -9.95
C ALA A 156 -10.79 50.18 -9.88
N LYS A 157 -10.87 49.21 -8.95
CA LYS A 157 -9.76 48.28 -8.65
C LYS A 157 -10.15 46.80 -8.42
N THR A 158 -11.12 46.28 -9.15
CA THR A 158 -11.45 44.83 -9.17
C THR A 158 -11.54 44.22 -10.56
N ALA A 159 -12.06 44.93 -11.57
CA ALA A 159 -12.25 44.38 -12.92
C ALA A 159 -10.96 44.21 -13.77
N LYS A 160 -9.81 44.75 -13.34
CA LYS A 160 -8.58 44.85 -14.17
C LYS A 160 -7.56 43.71 -13.96
N ALA A 161 -7.78 42.81 -12.99
CA ALA A 161 -6.93 41.64 -12.75
C ALA A 161 -7.27 40.49 -13.72
N ALA A 162 -8.49 39.93 -13.61
CA ALA A 162 -8.95 38.80 -14.42
C ALA A 162 -8.84 39.01 -15.94
N ARG A 163 -9.02 40.26 -16.42
CA ARG A 163 -8.87 40.60 -17.84
C ARG A 163 -7.41 40.64 -18.32
N LYS A 164 -6.44 40.80 -17.42
CA LYS A 164 -4.99 40.75 -17.73
C LYS A 164 -4.43 39.33 -17.68
N GLU A 165 -5.06 38.46 -16.90
CA GLU A 165 -4.73 37.04 -16.80
C GLU A 165 -5.22 36.25 -18.03
N LYS A 166 -6.49 36.47 -18.46
CA LYS A 166 -6.97 35.92 -19.73
C LYS A 166 -6.19 36.41 -20.95
N ALA A 167 -5.75 37.68 -20.96
CA ALA A 167 -4.89 38.20 -22.03
C ALA A 167 -3.54 37.44 -22.08
N ARG A 168 -2.85 37.30 -20.94
CA ARG A 168 -1.60 36.53 -20.88
C ARG A 168 -1.75 35.06 -21.28
N ALA A 169 -2.92 34.46 -21.06
CA ALA A 169 -3.22 33.12 -21.55
C ALA A 169 -3.36 33.07 -23.09
N SER A 170 -4.08 34.01 -23.70
CA SER A 170 -4.19 34.10 -25.16
C SER A 170 -2.87 34.46 -25.83
N ASP A 171 -2.07 35.36 -25.23
CA ASP A 171 -0.76 35.76 -25.75
C ASP A 171 0.20 34.55 -25.76
N ALA A 172 0.21 33.75 -24.68
CA ALA A 172 1.02 32.53 -24.59
C ALA A 172 0.54 31.37 -25.48
N GLU A 173 -0.76 31.32 -25.83
CA GLU A 173 -1.29 30.35 -26.79
C GLU A 173 -1.02 30.79 -28.24
N ALA A 174 -0.99 32.10 -28.52
CA ALA A 174 -0.50 32.66 -29.79
C ALA A 174 1.01 32.43 -29.99
N ASP A 175 1.84 32.66 -28.96
CA ASP A 175 3.28 32.32 -28.97
C ASP A 175 3.52 30.83 -29.27
N ALA A 176 2.65 29.94 -28.76
CA ALA A 176 2.73 28.50 -29.03
C ALA A 176 2.37 28.14 -30.48
N LEU A 177 1.41 28.82 -31.09
CA LEU A 177 1.03 28.66 -32.50
C LEU A 177 2.10 29.25 -33.44
N GLU A 178 2.66 30.41 -33.12
CA GLU A 178 3.84 30.96 -33.82
C GLU A 178 5.06 30.02 -33.70
N ALA A 179 5.24 29.35 -32.56
CA ALA A 179 6.28 28.34 -32.40
C ALA A 179 6.06 27.11 -33.31
N GLU A 180 4.82 26.62 -33.45
CA GLU A 180 4.49 25.55 -34.41
C GLU A 180 4.71 25.98 -35.87
N GLU A 181 4.43 27.23 -36.22
CA GLU A 181 4.70 27.73 -37.58
C GLU A 181 6.21 27.92 -37.84
N ARG A 182 6.97 28.45 -36.88
CA ARG A 182 8.44 28.53 -36.96
C ARG A 182 9.12 27.15 -36.96
N LEU A 183 8.44 26.10 -36.48
CA LEU A 183 8.90 24.70 -36.53
C LEU A 183 8.80 24.05 -37.94
N LYS A 184 8.29 24.75 -38.97
CA LYS A 184 8.23 24.27 -40.36
C LYS A 184 9.59 24.24 -41.09
N LYS A 185 10.66 24.81 -40.52
CA LYS A 185 12.02 24.76 -41.11
C LYS A 185 12.85 23.61 -40.51
N PRO A 186 13.51 22.76 -41.32
CA PRO A 186 14.36 21.68 -40.80
C PRO A 186 15.60 22.26 -40.11
N LYS A 187 15.79 21.91 -38.84
CA LYS A 187 17.06 22.15 -38.14
C LYS A 187 18.04 21.02 -38.45
N LYS A 188 19.34 21.31 -38.39
CA LYS A 188 20.35 20.26 -38.35
C LYS A 188 20.20 19.47 -37.04
N VAL A 189 19.86 18.19 -37.17
CA VAL A 189 20.09 17.18 -36.12
C VAL A 189 21.58 17.20 -35.75
N LYS A 190 21.90 17.06 -34.47
CA LYS A 190 23.28 16.89 -34.00
C LYS A 190 23.64 15.39 -34.06
N PRO A 191 24.61 14.97 -34.89
CA PRO A 191 25.03 13.57 -34.92
C PRO A 191 25.54 13.11 -33.56
N GLY A 192 25.14 11.91 -33.13
CA GLY A 192 25.50 11.32 -31.85
C GLY A 192 24.84 11.92 -30.62
N SER A 193 23.88 12.87 -30.75
CA SER A 193 23.14 13.40 -29.59
C SER A 193 21.79 12.72 -29.41
N ALA A 194 21.40 12.48 -28.16
CA ALA A 194 20.18 11.77 -27.82
C ALA A 194 19.27 12.56 -26.87
N LEU A 195 17.96 12.49 -27.12
CA LEU A 195 16.93 12.92 -26.18
C LEU A 195 16.58 11.73 -25.27
N VAL A 196 16.43 11.97 -23.97
CA VAL A 196 15.85 11.01 -23.02
C VAL A 196 14.58 11.63 -22.43
N VAL A 197 13.46 10.92 -22.49
CA VAL A 197 12.17 11.38 -21.94
C VAL A 197 11.74 10.50 -20.79
N VAL A 198 11.42 11.10 -19.64
CA VAL A 198 11.04 10.43 -18.38
C VAL A 198 9.77 11.07 -17.79
N GLU A 199 9.11 10.45 -16.81
CA GLU A 199 7.93 11.08 -16.18
C GLU A 199 8.28 12.34 -15.39
N SER A 200 9.31 12.28 -14.54
CA SER A 200 9.48 13.24 -13.44
C SER A 200 10.63 14.24 -13.66
N PRO A 201 10.46 15.52 -13.27
CA PRO A 201 11.56 16.49 -13.20
C PRO A 201 12.68 16.13 -12.20
N ALA A 202 12.44 15.26 -11.21
CA ALA A 202 13.48 14.76 -10.31
C ALA A 202 14.30 13.65 -11.01
N LYS A 203 13.61 12.60 -11.48
CA LYS A 203 14.16 11.53 -12.34
C LYS A 203 14.99 12.10 -13.50
N ALA A 204 14.55 13.21 -14.10
CA ALA A 204 15.28 13.90 -15.16
C ALA A 204 16.64 14.48 -14.71
N ARG A 205 16.73 15.11 -13.53
CA ARG A 205 18.01 15.63 -13.00
C ARG A 205 18.98 14.50 -12.66
N THR A 206 18.50 13.49 -11.96
CA THR A 206 19.29 12.31 -11.54
C THR A 206 19.87 11.56 -12.74
N ILE A 207 19.09 11.38 -13.82
CA ILE A 207 19.58 10.74 -15.05
C ILE A 207 20.52 11.66 -15.84
N GLN A 208 20.25 12.98 -15.90
CA GLN A 208 21.12 13.95 -16.59
C GLN A 208 22.54 14.00 -15.97
N LYS A 209 22.65 13.87 -14.63
CA LYS A 209 23.92 13.73 -13.90
C LYS A 209 24.75 12.54 -14.39
N TYR A 210 24.12 11.39 -14.64
CA TYR A 210 24.84 10.16 -15.03
C TYR A 210 25.15 10.07 -16.54
N LEU A 211 24.33 10.69 -17.40
CA LEU A 211 24.51 10.63 -18.87
C LEU A 211 25.38 11.75 -19.44
N GLY A 212 25.51 12.89 -18.76
CA GLY A 212 26.38 13.99 -19.17
C GLY A 212 25.95 14.69 -20.48
N ALA A 213 26.90 15.41 -21.09
CA ALA A 213 26.61 16.42 -22.12
C ALA A 213 26.16 15.89 -23.50
N GLY A 214 26.29 14.58 -23.78
CA GLY A 214 25.81 13.97 -25.02
C GLY A 214 24.28 13.79 -25.06
N TYR A 215 23.63 13.88 -23.90
CA TYR A 215 22.20 13.58 -23.73
C TYR A 215 21.45 14.82 -23.24
N VAL A 216 20.25 15.04 -23.79
CA VAL A 216 19.28 16.04 -23.31
C VAL A 216 18.16 15.29 -22.61
N VAL A 217 18.01 15.46 -21.29
CA VAL A 217 16.92 14.81 -20.54
C VAL A 217 15.72 15.75 -20.38
N LYS A 218 14.51 15.26 -20.63
CA LYS A 218 13.23 15.99 -20.51
C LYS A 218 12.20 15.20 -19.72
N ALA A 219 11.34 15.91 -18.99
CA ALA A 219 10.23 15.33 -18.24
C ALA A 219 8.88 15.56 -18.93
N SER A 220 8.03 14.55 -19.01
CA SER A 220 6.63 14.66 -19.45
C SER A 220 5.67 15.14 -18.34
N VAL A 221 6.16 15.11 -17.09
CA VAL A 221 5.40 15.38 -15.86
C VAL A 221 4.26 14.37 -15.68
N GLY A 222 4.53 13.09 -15.95
CA GLY A 222 3.53 12.00 -16.03
C GLY A 222 2.89 11.86 -17.41
N HIS A 223 1.62 11.42 -17.46
CA HIS A 223 0.87 11.28 -18.73
C HIS A 223 0.79 12.61 -19.51
N VAL A 224 0.82 12.49 -20.85
CA VAL A 224 0.62 13.61 -21.79
C VAL A 224 -0.74 13.56 -22.50
N ARG A 225 -1.34 12.37 -22.62
CA ARG A 225 -2.64 12.10 -23.25
C ARG A 225 -3.52 11.28 -22.30
N ASP A 226 -4.84 11.44 -22.38
CA ASP A 226 -5.84 10.61 -21.71
C ASP A 226 -7.15 10.64 -22.52
N LEU A 227 -8.11 9.77 -22.17
CA LEU A 227 -9.47 9.79 -22.71
C LEU A 227 -10.19 11.10 -22.30
N PRO A 228 -10.95 11.77 -23.20
CA PRO A 228 -11.63 13.04 -22.96
C PRO A 228 -12.32 13.16 -21.59
N LYS A 229 -12.26 14.34 -20.96
CA LYS A 229 -12.85 14.56 -19.62
C LYS A 229 -14.39 14.49 -19.60
N SER A 230 -15.04 14.93 -20.68
CA SER A 230 -16.48 15.23 -20.76
C SER A 230 -17.28 14.30 -21.67
N LYS A 231 -16.61 13.33 -22.32
CA LYS A 231 -17.22 12.30 -23.17
C LYS A 231 -16.65 10.94 -22.78
N ILE A 232 -17.34 9.85 -23.11
CA ILE A 232 -16.86 8.51 -22.78
C ILE A 232 -15.50 8.20 -23.41
N GLY A 233 -15.27 8.66 -24.65
CA GLY A 233 -13.95 8.64 -25.31
C GLY A 233 -13.59 7.30 -25.97
N VAL A 234 -14.55 6.40 -26.10
CA VAL A 234 -14.38 5.02 -26.59
C VAL A 234 -15.53 4.72 -27.55
N ASP A 235 -15.23 4.16 -28.71
CA ASP A 235 -16.21 3.74 -29.71
C ASP A 235 -16.60 2.26 -29.52
N PHE A 236 -17.85 1.98 -29.17
CA PHE A 236 -18.31 0.60 -28.90
C PHE A 236 -18.64 -0.19 -30.16
N ASP A 237 -19.03 0.49 -31.24
CA ASP A 237 -19.41 -0.14 -32.49
C ASP A 237 -18.15 -0.43 -33.34
N ASN A 238 -17.11 0.39 -33.19
CA ASN A 238 -15.79 0.18 -33.77
C ASN A 238 -14.77 -0.40 -32.77
N ASN A 239 -15.05 -1.59 -32.22
CA ASN A 239 -14.09 -2.43 -31.47
C ASN A 239 -13.36 -1.75 -30.29
N PHE A 240 -14.04 -0.91 -29.52
CA PHE A 240 -13.49 -0.17 -28.35
C PHE A 240 -12.38 0.83 -28.68
N GLU A 241 -12.35 1.37 -29.91
CA GLU A 241 -11.30 2.29 -30.34
C GLU A 241 -11.28 3.58 -29.49
N PRO A 242 -10.15 3.93 -28.83
CA PRO A 242 -10.09 5.05 -27.90
C PRO A 242 -9.70 6.37 -28.59
N THR A 243 -10.50 7.41 -28.36
CA THR A 243 -10.10 8.79 -28.65
C THR A 243 -9.23 9.33 -27.50
N TYR A 244 -7.99 9.70 -27.80
CA TYR A 244 -7.06 10.28 -26.84
C TYR A 244 -6.78 11.76 -27.15
N GLU A 245 -6.98 12.62 -26.15
CA GLU A 245 -6.69 14.06 -26.22
C GLU A 245 -5.43 14.40 -25.41
N VAL A 246 -4.65 15.39 -25.86
CA VAL A 246 -3.54 15.95 -25.05
C VAL A 246 -4.14 16.60 -23.80
N ILE A 247 -3.67 16.17 -22.62
CA ILE A 247 -4.24 16.60 -21.34
C ILE A 247 -4.10 18.12 -21.19
N GLU A 248 -5.17 18.76 -20.69
CA GLU A 248 -5.21 20.19 -20.40
C GLU A 248 -4.00 20.65 -19.56
N GLY A 249 -3.29 21.68 -20.04
CA GLY A 249 -2.03 22.15 -19.46
C GLY A 249 -0.76 21.43 -19.97
N LYS A 250 -0.86 20.27 -20.64
CA LYS A 250 0.30 19.54 -21.19
C LYS A 250 0.78 20.03 -22.56
N LYS A 251 -0.02 20.82 -23.30
CA LYS A 251 0.34 21.35 -24.64
C LYS A 251 1.79 21.83 -24.73
N LYS A 252 2.23 22.67 -23.77
CA LYS A 252 3.61 23.20 -23.73
C LYS A 252 4.68 22.11 -23.52
N VAL A 253 4.42 21.13 -22.67
CA VAL A 253 5.35 20.01 -22.40
C VAL A 253 5.51 19.15 -23.65
N VAL A 254 4.40 18.83 -24.33
CA VAL A 254 4.41 18.12 -25.62
C VAL A 254 5.19 18.92 -26.67
N ALA A 255 4.96 20.23 -26.78
CA ALA A 255 5.71 21.10 -27.70
C ALA A 255 7.21 21.15 -27.40
N GLU A 256 7.62 21.18 -26.13
CA GLU A 256 9.04 21.10 -25.74
C GLU A 256 9.70 19.76 -26.07
N ILE A 257 9.00 18.64 -25.86
CA ILE A 257 9.49 17.30 -26.21
C ILE A 257 9.54 17.14 -27.75
N ARG A 258 8.50 17.56 -28.47
CA ARG A 258 8.40 17.56 -29.94
C ARG A 258 9.44 18.46 -30.61
N LYS A 259 9.87 19.54 -29.94
CA LYS A 259 11.03 20.34 -30.34
C LYS A 259 12.34 19.58 -30.12
N ALA A 260 12.56 19.06 -28.91
CA ALA A 260 13.79 18.34 -28.58
C ALA A 260 14.01 17.09 -29.45
N ALA A 261 12.93 16.40 -29.85
CA ALA A 261 12.97 15.24 -30.74
C ALA A 261 13.48 15.58 -32.16
N ARG A 262 13.23 16.82 -32.64
CA ARG A 262 13.77 17.34 -33.93
C ARG A 262 15.24 17.78 -33.82
N GLU A 263 15.76 17.96 -32.62
CA GLU A 263 17.09 18.52 -32.36
C GLU A 263 18.13 17.44 -31.98
N ASN A 264 17.72 16.18 -31.87
CA ASN A 264 18.54 15.01 -31.51
C ASN A 264 18.32 13.84 -32.49
N GLU A 265 19.30 12.93 -32.59
CA GLU A 265 19.30 11.81 -33.54
C GLU A 265 18.48 10.61 -33.05
N THR A 266 18.60 10.27 -31.75
CA THR A 266 17.87 9.17 -31.11
C THR A 266 16.98 9.72 -29.99
N VAL A 267 15.79 9.13 -29.80
CA VAL A 267 14.92 9.43 -28.66
C VAL A 267 14.72 8.19 -27.80
N PHE A 268 15.27 8.20 -26.59
CA PHE A 268 15.06 7.18 -25.57
C PHE A 268 13.85 7.52 -24.71
N LEU A 269 12.88 6.61 -24.66
CA LEU A 269 11.69 6.66 -23.83
C LEU A 269 11.98 5.85 -22.56
N ALA A 270 12.29 6.57 -21.47
CA ALA A 270 12.78 6.04 -20.20
C ALA A 270 11.78 6.29 -19.05
N SER A 271 10.50 6.12 -19.37
CA SER A 271 9.43 5.98 -18.39
C SER A 271 9.66 4.76 -17.47
N ASP A 272 8.92 4.69 -16.37
CA ASP A 272 8.97 3.60 -15.40
C ASP A 272 8.72 2.22 -16.07
N PRO A 273 9.20 1.12 -15.47
CA PRO A 273 9.19 -0.19 -16.13
C PRO A 273 7.85 -0.96 -16.06
N ASP A 274 6.80 -0.38 -15.47
CA ASP A 274 5.47 -0.98 -15.37
C ASP A 274 4.58 -0.70 -16.61
N ARG A 275 3.35 -1.24 -16.64
CA ARG A 275 2.42 -1.02 -17.77
C ARG A 275 1.90 0.43 -17.87
N GLU A 276 1.96 1.22 -16.80
CA GLU A 276 1.64 2.65 -16.85
C GLU A 276 2.75 3.42 -17.56
N GLY A 277 4.02 3.16 -17.20
CA GLY A 277 5.18 3.73 -17.87
C GLY A 277 5.27 3.34 -19.35
N GLU A 278 4.86 2.12 -19.72
CA GLU A 278 4.80 1.72 -21.14
C GLU A 278 3.75 2.53 -21.92
N ALA A 279 2.55 2.69 -21.39
CA ALA A 279 1.51 3.53 -22.01
C ALA A 279 1.94 5.02 -22.09
N ILE A 280 2.72 5.51 -21.12
CA ILE A 280 3.34 6.84 -21.19
C ILE A 280 4.36 6.92 -22.34
N ALA A 281 5.22 5.90 -22.52
CA ALA A 281 6.14 5.84 -23.65
C ALA A 281 5.40 5.85 -24.98
N TRP A 282 4.36 5.02 -25.13
CA TRP A 282 3.51 4.99 -26.33
C TRP A 282 2.81 6.34 -26.59
N HIS A 283 2.17 6.93 -25.58
CA HIS A 283 1.55 8.25 -25.70
C HIS A 283 2.53 9.35 -26.15
N ILE A 284 3.77 9.33 -25.67
CA ILE A 284 4.82 10.27 -26.09
C ILE A 284 5.29 9.97 -27.51
N ALA A 285 5.49 8.70 -27.86
CA ALA A 285 5.88 8.25 -29.20
C ALA A 285 4.88 8.71 -30.27
N GLU A 286 3.58 8.56 -30.01
CA GLU A 286 2.51 8.98 -30.92
C GLU A 286 2.56 10.49 -31.26
N GLU A 287 2.88 11.35 -30.30
CA GLU A 287 2.98 12.80 -30.50
C GLU A 287 4.25 13.22 -31.29
N ILE A 288 5.32 12.41 -31.21
CA ILE A 288 6.65 12.76 -31.80
C ILE A 288 7.07 11.91 -33.00
N LYS A 289 6.42 10.80 -33.32
CA LYS A 289 6.73 9.97 -34.52
C LYS A 289 6.63 10.76 -35.83
N THR A 290 5.84 11.83 -35.84
CA THR A 290 5.72 12.77 -36.97
C THR A 290 6.96 13.66 -37.18
N VAL A 291 7.93 13.63 -36.25
CA VAL A 291 9.10 14.53 -36.26
C VAL A 291 10.43 13.83 -35.97
N ASN A 292 10.41 12.63 -35.38
CA ASN A 292 11.55 11.72 -35.28
C ASN A 292 11.04 10.27 -35.19
N THR A 293 11.54 9.38 -36.05
CA THR A 293 11.16 7.95 -36.11
C THR A 293 12.13 7.02 -35.40
N ASN A 294 13.32 7.49 -35.01
CA ASN A 294 14.33 6.74 -34.27
C ASN A 294 14.02 6.77 -32.75
N LEU A 295 12.89 6.15 -32.41
CA LEU A 295 12.40 6.01 -31.04
C LEU A 295 12.88 4.67 -30.46
N LYS A 296 13.29 4.65 -29.19
CA LYS A 296 13.80 3.47 -28.48
C LYS A 296 13.28 3.44 -27.05
N ARG A 297 12.79 2.29 -26.57
CA ARG A 297 12.29 2.10 -25.21
C ARG A 297 13.42 1.61 -24.30
N VAL A 298 13.55 2.21 -23.13
CA VAL A 298 14.60 1.93 -22.14
C VAL A 298 13.98 1.72 -20.76
N LEU A 299 14.39 0.68 -20.05
CA LEU A 299 13.86 0.28 -18.74
C LEU A 299 14.89 0.54 -17.65
N ILE A 300 14.57 1.38 -16.65
CA ILE A 300 15.48 1.76 -15.56
C ILE A 300 14.87 1.28 -14.23
N ASN A 301 15.36 0.14 -13.72
CA ASN A 301 14.88 -0.45 -12.45
C ASN A 301 15.48 0.23 -11.20
N GLU A 302 16.68 0.80 -11.34
CA GLU A 302 17.36 1.62 -10.34
C GLU A 302 18.09 2.79 -11.00
N ILE A 303 18.00 3.99 -10.42
CA ILE A 303 18.59 5.20 -10.99
C ILE A 303 19.99 5.39 -10.39
N THR A 304 20.89 4.48 -10.76
CA THR A 304 22.33 4.52 -10.47
C THR A 304 23.13 4.74 -11.74
N LYS A 305 24.40 5.16 -11.61
CA LYS A 305 25.31 5.31 -12.78
C LYS A 305 25.44 4.01 -13.59
N LYS A 306 25.46 2.85 -12.91
CA LYS A 306 25.53 1.52 -13.54
C LYS A 306 24.21 1.18 -14.23
N GLY A 307 23.09 1.28 -13.51
CA GLY A 307 21.75 0.96 -14.01
C GLY A 307 21.34 1.81 -15.23
N VAL A 308 21.55 3.12 -15.16
CA VAL A 308 21.24 4.05 -16.26
C VAL A 308 22.10 3.78 -17.50
N ALA A 309 23.40 3.51 -17.34
CA ALA A 309 24.29 3.19 -18.46
C ALA A 309 23.94 1.83 -19.11
N ALA A 310 23.67 0.80 -18.30
CA ALA A 310 23.24 -0.51 -18.78
C ALA A 310 21.90 -0.45 -19.53
N ALA A 311 20.94 0.34 -19.03
CA ALA A 311 19.64 0.52 -19.65
C ALA A 311 19.74 1.22 -21.03
N ILE A 312 20.57 2.26 -21.16
CA ILE A 312 20.79 2.95 -22.44
C ILE A 312 21.58 2.07 -23.44
N ALA A 313 22.43 1.16 -22.95
CA ALA A 313 23.13 0.18 -23.79
C ALA A 313 22.24 -0.99 -24.26
N ALA A 314 21.07 -1.20 -23.65
CA ALA A 314 20.12 -2.27 -23.98
C ALA A 314 18.71 -1.74 -24.32
N PRO A 315 18.57 -0.90 -25.36
CA PRO A 315 17.26 -0.42 -25.81
C PRO A 315 16.43 -1.56 -26.42
N ARG A 316 15.11 -1.46 -26.26
CA ARG A 316 14.10 -2.34 -26.88
C ARG A 316 13.10 -1.51 -27.69
N GLU A 317 12.19 -2.19 -28.38
CA GLU A 317 10.97 -1.56 -28.89
C GLU A 317 9.89 -1.48 -27.80
N ILE A 318 8.91 -0.60 -28.01
CA ILE A 318 7.76 -0.41 -27.11
C ILE A 318 6.95 -1.71 -27.02
N ASP A 319 6.57 -2.07 -25.81
CA ASP A 319 5.76 -3.26 -25.54
C ASP A 319 4.27 -2.97 -25.77
N MET A 320 3.78 -3.34 -26.96
CA MET A 320 2.38 -3.11 -27.31
C MET A 320 1.42 -3.95 -26.47
N ASN A 321 1.81 -5.15 -26.00
CA ASN A 321 0.96 -5.96 -25.13
C ASN A 321 0.76 -5.28 -23.76
N LYS A 322 1.82 -4.71 -23.18
CA LYS A 322 1.72 -3.86 -21.97
C LYS A 322 0.88 -2.61 -22.20
N THR A 323 1.04 -1.96 -23.35
CA THR A 323 0.27 -0.77 -23.74
C THR A 323 -1.22 -1.11 -23.82
N ASP A 324 -1.57 -2.18 -24.52
CA ASP A 324 -2.92 -2.69 -24.72
C ASP A 324 -3.56 -3.15 -23.39
N ALA A 325 -2.78 -3.78 -22.49
CA ALA A 325 -3.24 -4.13 -21.14
C ALA A 325 -3.55 -2.89 -20.28
N GLN A 326 -2.77 -1.82 -20.41
CA GLN A 326 -3.05 -0.55 -19.74
C GLN A 326 -4.27 0.15 -20.35
N GLN A 327 -4.38 0.14 -21.68
CA GLN A 327 -5.49 0.73 -22.43
C GLN A 327 -6.81 0.04 -22.11
N ALA A 328 -6.85 -1.29 -22.13
CA ALA A 328 -8.02 -2.06 -21.72
C ALA A 328 -8.40 -1.80 -20.27
N ARG A 329 -7.43 -1.73 -19.34
CA ARG A 329 -7.71 -1.30 -17.96
C ARG A 329 -8.33 0.10 -17.91
N ARG A 330 -7.76 1.05 -18.65
CA ARG A 330 -8.23 2.45 -18.68
C ARG A 330 -9.66 2.56 -19.23
N ILE A 331 -9.97 1.80 -20.26
CA ILE A 331 -11.30 1.73 -20.89
C ILE A 331 -12.30 1.02 -19.98
N LEU A 332 -11.92 -0.10 -19.35
CA LEU A 332 -12.74 -0.84 -18.38
C LEU A 332 -13.11 0.02 -17.16
N ASP A 333 -12.12 0.67 -16.55
CA ASP A 333 -12.35 1.54 -15.38
C ASP A 333 -13.12 2.82 -15.81
N ARG A 334 -13.00 3.26 -17.07
CA ARG A 334 -13.84 4.31 -17.68
C ARG A 334 -15.29 3.84 -17.85
N LEU A 335 -15.53 2.66 -18.41
CA LEU A 335 -16.87 2.07 -18.63
C LEU A 335 -17.67 2.02 -17.32
N VAL A 336 -17.13 1.36 -16.30
CA VAL A 336 -17.80 1.21 -14.99
C VAL A 336 -18.04 2.58 -14.34
N GLY A 337 -17.07 3.49 -14.42
CA GLY A 337 -17.17 4.83 -13.84
C GLY A 337 -18.20 5.73 -14.55
N TYR A 338 -18.21 5.77 -15.89
CA TYR A 338 -19.08 6.68 -16.66
C TYR A 338 -20.52 6.19 -16.75
N GLU A 339 -20.78 4.88 -16.72
CA GLU A 339 -22.13 4.33 -16.87
C GLU A 339 -22.89 4.19 -15.54
N ILE A 340 -22.25 3.74 -14.46
CA ILE A 340 -22.94 3.55 -13.17
C ILE A 340 -23.11 4.89 -12.43
N SER A 341 -22.15 5.82 -12.52
CA SER A 341 -22.22 7.07 -11.74
C SER A 341 -23.46 7.92 -12.04
N PRO A 342 -23.93 8.08 -13.30
CA PRO A 342 -25.21 8.73 -13.60
C PRO A 342 -26.43 8.04 -12.97
N ILE A 343 -26.40 6.71 -12.81
CA ILE A 343 -27.46 5.97 -12.11
C ILE A 343 -27.47 6.37 -10.63
N LEU A 344 -26.30 6.36 -9.98
CA LEU A 344 -26.15 6.84 -8.59
C LEU A 344 -26.50 8.34 -8.44
N TRP A 345 -26.21 9.18 -9.43
CA TRP A 345 -26.59 10.60 -9.43
C TRP A 345 -28.09 10.82 -9.48
N ASN A 346 -28.82 9.94 -10.16
CA ASN A 346 -30.27 9.99 -10.25
C ASN A 346 -30.89 9.41 -8.97
N LYS A 347 -30.50 8.19 -8.59
CA LYS A 347 -31.10 7.38 -7.53
C LYS A 347 -30.68 7.74 -6.09
N VAL A 348 -29.54 8.42 -5.91
CA VAL A 348 -28.99 8.79 -4.58
C VAL A 348 -28.63 10.27 -4.50
N GLN A 349 -27.45 10.70 -4.96
CA GLN A 349 -27.07 12.12 -5.00
C GLN A 349 -26.03 12.42 -6.09
N ARG A 350 -26.01 13.66 -6.59
CA ARG A 350 -25.05 14.09 -7.61
C ARG A 350 -23.62 14.09 -7.05
N GLY A 351 -22.62 13.83 -7.90
CA GLY A 351 -21.19 13.88 -7.53
C GLY A 351 -20.59 12.56 -7.05
N LEU A 352 -21.41 11.55 -6.74
CA LEU A 352 -20.96 10.18 -6.45
C LEU A 352 -20.15 9.58 -7.60
N SER A 353 -19.36 8.55 -7.32
CA SER A 353 -18.63 7.82 -8.36
C SER A 353 -18.54 6.34 -8.04
N ALA A 354 -19.09 5.50 -8.91
CA ALA A 354 -18.74 4.09 -8.92
C ALA A 354 -17.31 3.91 -9.48
N GLY A 355 -16.65 2.83 -9.09
CA GLY A 355 -15.36 2.44 -9.65
C GLY A 355 -15.10 0.98 -9.34
N ARG A 356 -14.81 0.17 -10.36
CA ARG A 356 -14.73 -1.30 -10.30
C ARG A 356 -14.01 -1.82 -9.05
N VAL A 357 -12.79 -1.35 -8.81
CA VAL A 357 -11.98 -1.81 -7.67
C VAL A 357 -12.31 -1.05 -6.38
N GLN A 358 -12.67 0.23 -6.47
CA GLN A 358 -13.03 1.07 -5.32
C GLN A 358 -14.30 0.58 -4.63
N SER A 359 -15.33 0.20 -5.39
CA SER A 359 -16.60 -0.32 -4.87
C SER A 359 -16.40 -1.64 -4.13
N VAL A 360 -15.47 -2.51 -4.56
CA VAL A 360 -15.12 -3.73 -3.83
C VAL A 360 -14.38 -3.42 -2.53
N ALA A 361 -13.49 -2.41 -2.51
CA ALA A 361 -12.82 -1.99 -1.27
C ALA A 361 -13.80 -1.34 -0.27
N VAL A 362 -14.81 -0.58 -0.73
CA VAL A 362 -15.92 -0.11 0.14
C VAL A 362 -16.73 -1.30 0.64
N ARG A 363 -17.05 -2.27 -0.24
CA ARG A 363 -17.79 -3.49 0.10
C ARG A 363 -17.12 -4.27 1.23
N GLN A 364 -15.81 -4.52 1.16
CA GLN A 364 -15.06 -5.20 2.23
C GLN A 364 -15.19 -4.48 3.58
N VAL A 365 -15.12 -3.14 3.60
CA VAL A 365 -15.28 -2.34 4.83
C VAL A 365 -16.74 -2.39 5.34
N CYS A 366 -17.74 -2.45 4.46
CA CYS A 366 -19.13 -2.65 4.83
C CYS A 366 -19.40 -4.06 5.37
N GLU A 367 -18.89 -5.10 4.72
CA GLU A 367 -19.05 -6.51 5.15
C GLU A 367 -18.39 -6.75 6.52
N ARG A 368 -17.20 -6.18 6.79
CA ARG A 368 -16.58 -6.19 8.13
C ARG A 368 -17.43 -5.46 9.17
N GLU A 369 -18.09 -4.36 8.81
CA GLU A 369 -18.99 -3.65 9.72
C GLU A 369 -20.28 -4.45 10.00
N GLU A 370 -20.78 -5.20 9.02
CA GLU A 370 -21.90 -6.13 9.19
C GLU A 370 -21.50 -7.36 10.03
N GLU A 371 -20.29 -7.90 9.87
CA GLU A 371 -19.72 -8.92 10.77
C GLU A 371 -19.70 -8.41 12.22
N ILE A 372 -19.13 -7.23 12.46
CA ILE A 372 -19.06 -6.61 13.80
C ILE A 372 -20.45 -6.37 14.40
N LYS A 373 -21.45 -5.97 13.60
CA LYS A 373 -22.83 -5.72 14.06
C LYS A 373 -23.65 -7.00 14.27
N ALA A 374 -23.34 -8.07 13.55
CA ALA A 374 -24.00 -9.37 13.70
C ALA A 374 -23.35 -10.26 14.77
N PHE A 375 -22.12 -9.92 15.17
CA PHE A 375 -21.36 -10.64 16.19
C PHE A 375 -22.07 -10.61 17.55
N LYS A 376 -22.05 -11.76 18.23
CA LYS A 376 -22.52 -11.92 19.61
C LYS A 376 -21.33 -12.36 20.45
N PRO A 377 -20.88 -11.56 21.42
CA PRO A 377 -19.83 -11.99 22.33
C PRO A 377 -20.27 -13.25 23.09
N GLU A 378 -19.43 -14.27 23.03
CA GLU A 378 -19.55 -15.48 23.85
C GLU A 378 -18.66 -15.30 25.09
N GLU A 379 -19.20 -15.65 26.25
CA GLU A 379 -18.49 -15.65 27.52
C GLU A 379 -17.52 -16.83 27.58
N TYR A 380 -16.31 -16.60 28.09
CA TYR A 380 -15.36 -17.64 28.45
C TYR A 380 -14.51 -17.17 29.62
N TRP A 381 -13.95 -18.11 30.37
CA TRP A 381 -13.10 -17.80 31.51
C TRP A 381 -11.69 -18.33 31.33
N SER A 382 -10.69 -17.58 31.81
CA SER A 382 -9.37 -18.12 32.12
C SER A 382 -9.29 -18.44 33.62
N VAL A 383 -8.35 -19.30 34.00
CA VAL A 383 -7.90 -19.37 35.39
C VAL A 383 -6.38 -19.24 35.35
N ASP A 384 -5.91 -18.06 35.74
CA ASP A 384 -4.52 -17.65 35.71
C ASP A 384 -3.92 -17.70 37.12
N VAL A 385 -2.68 -18.17 37.23
CA VAL A 385 -2.06 -18.56 38.49
C VAL A 385 -0.64 -18.01 38.57
N THR A 386 -0.40 -17.15 39.57
CA THR A 386 0.96 -16.72 39.93
C THR A 386 1.65 -17.86 40.68
N CYS A 387 2.74 -18.35 40.12
CA CYS A 387 3.49 -19.50 40.61
C CYS A 387 4.88 -19.08 41.10
N ARG A 388 5.35 -19.70 42.19
CA ARG A 388 6.72 -19.53 42.72
C ARG A 388 7.40 -20.90 42.87
N ALA A 389 8.50 -21.08 42.16
CA ALA A 389 9.45 -22.17 42.36
C ALA A 389 10.46 -21.84 43.48
N THR A 390 11.28 -22.81 43.88
CA THR A 390 12.37 -22.58 44.85
C THR A 390 13.40 -21.56 44.35
N GLN A 391 13.60 -21.44 43.03
CA GLN A 391 14.43 -20.41 42.41
C GLN A 391 13.58 -19.30 41.77
N PRO A 392 14.01 -18.04 41.83
CA PRO A 392 13.35 -16.92 41.13
C PRO A 392 13.57 -17.00 39.60
N PRO A 393 12.73 -16.31 38.79
CA PRO A 393 11.61 -15.46 39.19
C PRO A 393 10.30 -16.23 39.44
N PRO A 394 9.31 -15.60 40.11
CA PRO A 394 7.91 -16.01 39.98
C PRO A 394 7.45 -15.94 38.52
N PHE A 395 6.48 -16.76 38.15
CA PHE A 395 5.98 -16.88 36.77
C PHE A 395 4.47 -17.12 36.75
N GLU A 396 3.80 -16.74 35.65
CA GLU A 396 2.37 -17.02 35.46
C GLU A 396 2.17 -18.35 34.73
N ALA A 397 1.14 -19.10 35.14
CA ALA A 397 0.65 -20.29 34.48
C ALA A 397 -0.87 -20.22 34.32
N ARG A 398 -1.42 -20.80 33.25
CA ARG A 398 -2.88 -20.85 33.01
C ARG A 398 -3.39 -22.29 33.09
N ILE A 399 -4.64 -22.49 33.49
CA ILE A 399 -5.30 -23.80 33.36
C ILE A 399 -5.23 -24.32 31.92
N TRP A 400 -4.81 -25.56 31.75
CA TRP A 400 -4.65 -26.22 30.45
C TRP A 400 -5.52 -27.47 30.32
N LYS A 401 -5.65 -28.25 31.40
CA LYS A 401 -6.62 -29.35 31.48
C LYS A 401 -7.39 -29.34 32.78
N TRP A 402 -8.62 -29.85 32.69
CA TRP A 402 -9.50 -30.13 33.82
C TRP A 402 -10.15 -31.49 33.61
N LYS A 403 -10.08 -32.37 34.62
CA LYS A 403 -10.62 -33.75 34.57
C LYS A 403 -10.13 -34.57 33.36
N GLY A 404 -8.89 -34.30 32.93
CA GLY A 404 -8.22 -34.96 31.80
C GLY A 404 -8.45 -34.32 30.42
N GLU A 405 -9.56 -33.59 30.24
CA GLU A 405 -9.88 -32.87 29.00
C GLU A 405 -9.24 -31.47 28.96
N LYS A 406 -9.21 -30.83 27.78
CA LYS A 406 -8.70 -29.46 27.64
C LYS A 406 -9.64 -28.49 28.36
N ALA A 407 -9.10 -27.65 29.24
CA ALA A 407 -9.90 -26.63 29.92
C ALA A 407 -10.29 -25.51 28.94
N GLU A 408 -11.60 -25.32 28.74
CA GLU A 408 -12.18 -24.15 28.07
C GLU A 408 -13.41 -23.65 28.87
N PRO A 409 -13.23 -23.15 30.11
CA PRO A 409 -14.36 -22.94 31.02
C PRO A 409 -15.33 -21.88 30.49
N LYS A 410 -16.63 -22.22 30.44
CA LYS A 410 -17.65 -21.35 29.80
C LYS A 410 -18.59 -20.67 30.79
N LEU A 411 -18.53 -21.07 32.06
CA LEU A 411 -19.41 -20.59 33.12
C LEU A 411 -18.58 -20.22 34.35
N ALA A 412 -19.03 -19.19 35.07
CA ALA A 412 -18.41 -18.75 36.30
C ALA A 412 -18.25 -19.90 37.31
N ASP A 413 -19.24 -20.77 37.48
CA ASP A 413 -19.18 -21.89 38.43
C ASP A 413 -18.07 -22.90 38.11
N GLU A 414 -17.79 -23.11 36.82
CA GLU A 414 -16.71 -23.99 36.35
C GLU A 414 -15.33 -23.37 36.63
N ALA A 415 -15.17 -22.08 36.31
CA ALA A 415 -13.94 -21.34 36.60
C ALA A 415 -13.68 -21.24 38.11
N HIS A 416 -14.72 -21.03 38.93
CA HIS A 416 -14.61 -21.02 40.39
C HIS A 416 -14.36 -22.41 40.99
N ALA A 417 -14.90 -23.49 40.41
CA ALA A 417 -14.59 -24.85 40.85
C ALA A 417 -13.11 -25.21 40.58
N ILE A 418 -12.60 -24.87 39.39
CA ILE A 418 -11.17 -24.98 39.05
C ILE A 418 -10.33 -24.12 40.00
N ALA A 419 -10.73 -22.85 40.22
CA ALA A 419 -10.00 -21.97 41.10
C ALA A 419 -9.97 -22.48 42.55
N ALA A 420 -11.08 -23.04 43.06
CA ALA A 420 -11.16 -23.61 44.40
C ALA A 420 -10.24 -24.82 44.60
N GLU A 421 -10.16 -25.73 43.61
CA GLU A 421 -9.20 -26.84 43.63
C GLU A 421 -7.76 -26.34 43.75
N LEU A 422 -7.44 -25.18 43.16
CA LEU A 422 -6.11 -24.57 43.12
C LEU A 422 -5.78 -23.68 44.34
N ASN A 423 -6.76 -23.10 45.05
CA ASN A 423 -6.59 -21.85 45.81
C ASN A 423 -5.79 -21.91 47.14
N ALA A 424 -5.23 -23.06 47.52
CA ALA A 424 -4.34 -23.17 48.69
C ALA A 424 -3.43 -24.40 48.59
N GLY A 425 -2.11 -24.22 48.40
CA GLY A 425 -1.13 -25.32 48.42
C GLY A 425 -0.17 -25.28 47.23
N THR A 426 0.25 -26.47 46.76
CA THR A 426 1.28 -26.63 45.73
C THR A 426 0.77 -27.43 44.52
N ALA A 427 1.45 -27.30 43.38
CA ALA A 427 1.36 -28.20 42.24
C ALA A 427 2.72 -28.89 42.03
N THR A 428 2.73 -30.07 41.39
CA THR A 428 3.98 -30.79 41.07
C THR A 428 4.24 -30.72 39.57
N VAL A 429 5.45 -30.38 39.14
CA VAL A 429 5.83 -30.41 37.72
C VAL A 429 5.76 -31.84 37.19
N SER A 430 4.86 -32.12 36.26
CA SER A 430 4.68 -33.45 35.67
C SER A 430 5.37 -33.61 34.31
N ALA A 431 5.54 -32.52 33.55
CA ALA A 431 6.29 -32.53 32.30
C ALA A 431 7.03 -31.21 32.04
N VAL A 432 8.24 -31.31 31.47
CA VAL A 432 9.05 -30.18 31.02
C VAL A 432 9.49 -30.43 29.58
N ASP A 433 8.97 -29.65 28.64
CA ASP A 433 9.29 -29.73 27.22
C ASP A 433 10.17 -28.55 26.78
N LYS A 434 11.46 -28.80 26.57
CA LYS A 434 12.45 -27.82 26.10
C LYS A 434 12.76 -28.07 24.64
N LYS A 435 12.40 -27.14 23.75
CA LYS A 435 12.60 -27.26 22.30
C LYS A 435 13.11 -25.97 21.67
N GLU A 436 14.16 -26.10 20.86
CA GLU A 436 14.64 -24.99 20.04
C GLU A 436 13.56 -24.56 19.01
N ARG A 437 13.44 -23.26 18.80
CA ARG A 437 12.50 -22.61 17.87
C ARG A 437 13.26 -21.60 17.02
N ARG A 438 13.19 -21.75 15.70
CA ARG A 438 13.87 -20.87 14.73
C ARG A 438 12.84 -20.01 13.98
N LYS A 439 12.76 -18.72 14.31
CA LYS A 439 11.95 -17.75 13.55
C LYS A 439 12.77 -17.34 12.32
N LYS A 440 12.29 -17.62 11.11
CA LYS A 440 13.00 -17.26 9.85
C LYS A 440 12.81 -15.77 9.52
N PRO A 441 13.80 -15.10 8.90
CA PRO A 441 13.62 -13.76 8.38
C PRO A 441 12.56 -13.71 7.28
N GLN A 442 11.79 -12.62 7.24
CA GLN A 442 10.83 -12.36 6.16
C GLN A 442 11.52 -11.82 4.91
N ALA A 443 10.92 -12.08 3.75
CA ALA A 443 11.42 -11.64 2.44
C ALA A 443 11.66 -10.11 2.34
N PRO A 444 12.49 -9.66 1.37
CA PRO A 444 12.56 -8.26 0.95
C PRO A 444 11.18 -7.64 0.70
N PHE A 445 11.11 -6.30 0.70
CA PHE A 445 9.84 -5.63 0.50
C PHE A 445 9.33 -5.75 -0.94
N ILE A 446 8.04 -6.03 -1.02
CA ILE A 446 7.17 -5.72 -2.16
C ILE A 446 6.25 -4.57 -1.74
N THR A 447 5.60 -3.92 -2.70
CA THR A 447 4.83 -2.68 -2.46
C THR A 447 3.75 -2.81 -1.40
N SER A 448 3.02 -3.94 -1.39
CA SER A 448 2.04 -4.28 -0.38
C SER A 448 2.66 -4.33 1.03
N ARG A 449 3.69 -5.17 1.22
CA ARG A 449 4.40 -5.34 2.50
C ARG A 449 5.04 -4.04 2.99
N LEU A 450 5.57 -3.21 2.10
CA LEU A 450 6.10 -1.89 2.45
C LEU A 450 5.00 -0.96 2.99
N GLN A 451 3.86 -0.89 2.31
CA GLN A 451 2.71 -0.10 2.77
C GLN A 451 2.18 -0.63 4.12
N GLN A 452 2.11 -1.94 4.30
CA GLN A 452 1.71 -2.56 5.56
C GLN A 452 2.64 -2.20 6.72
N ASP A 453 3.95 -2.44 6.60
CA ASP A 453 4.89 -2.22 7.71
C ASP A 453 5.16 -0.72 7.95
N ALA A 454 5.06 0.14 6.92
CA ALA A 454 5.06 1.60 7.10
C ALA A 454 3.80 2.10 7.86
N ALA A 455 2.62 1.53 7.61
CA ALA A 455 1.41 1.84 8.36
C ALA A 455 1.44 1.31 9.80
N ARG A 456 2.04 0.12 10.04
CA ARG A 456 2.25 -0.43 11.40
C ARG A 456 3.27 0.39 12.19
N LYS A 457 4.51 0.49 11.68
CA LYS A 457 5.67 1.03 12.43
C LYS A 457 5.81 2.56 12.35
N LEU A 458 5.57 3.15 11.18
CA LEU A 458 5.79 4.59 10.93
C LEU A 458 4.48 5.41 10.98
N ARG A 459 3.32 4.73 11.08
CA ARG A 459 1.96 5.28 11.00
C ARG A 459 1.66 6.05 9.70
N TYR A 460 2.42 5.80 8.64
CA TYR A 460 2.21 6.42 7.33
C TYR A 460 1.03 5.81 6.60
N THR A 461 0.25 6.64 5.91
CA THR A 461 -0.75 6.16 4.94
C THR A 461 -0.06 5.58 3.72
N ALA A 462 -0.70 4.67 2.98
CA ALA A 462 -0.17 4.15 1.72
C ALA A 462 0.13 5.28 0.72
N LYS A 463 -0.69 6.34 0.69
CA LYS A 463 -0.47 7.56 -0.10
C LYS A 463 0.84 8.25 0.29
N ARG A 464 1.12 8.39 1.59
CA ARG A 464 2.37 8.99 2.11
C ARG A 464 3.57 8.10 1.84
N THR A 465 3.47 6.81 2.12
CA THR A 465 4.52 5.80 1.88
C THR A 465 4.94 5.78 0.42
N MET A 466 4.00 5.74 -0.53
CA MET A 466 4.33 5.73 -1.96
C MET A 466 4.91 7.07 -2.43
N ALA A 467 4.45 8.22 -1.92
CA ALA A 467 5.02 9.51 -2.26
C ALA A 467 6.47 9.70 -1.75
N LEU A 468 6.78 9.17 -0.57
CA LEU A 468 8.16 9.14 -0.04
C LEU A 468 9.04 8.15 -0.82
N ALA A 469 8.53 6.94 -1.11
CA ALA A 469 9.26 5.95 -1.89
C ALA A 469 9.56 6.40 -3.33
N GLN A 470 8.61 7.09 -4.00
CA GLN A 470 8.83 7.70 -5.32
C GLN A 470 10.04 8.64 -5.30
N ARG A 471 10.20 9.47 -4.26
CA ARG A 471 11.35 10.39 -4.13
C ARG A 471 12.65 9.65 -3.85
N LEU A 472 12.63 8.63 -2.99
CA LEU A 472 13.80 7.79 -2.72
C LEU A 472 14.27 7.05 -3.99
N TYR A 473 13.36 6.67 -4.90
CA TYR A 473 13.69 6.08 -6.19
C TYR A 473 14.19 7.13 -7.20
N GLU A 474 13.41 8.19 -7.46
CA GLU A 474 13.69 9.20 -8.48
C GLU A 474 14.95 10.04 -8.21
N GLY A 475 15.23 10.28 -6.93
CA GLY A 475 16.44 10.94 -6.47
C GLY A 475 16.18 11.99 -5.39
N VAL A 476 17.02 11.96 -4.36
CA VAL A 476 17.15 13.01 -3.34
C VAL A 476 18.53 13.64 -3.43
N GLU A 477 18.66 14.91 -3.05
CA GLU A 477 19.95 15.63 -3.07
C GLU A 477 20.79 15.19 -1.85
N LEU A 478 22.00 14.63 -2.06
CA LEU A 478 22.88 14.09 -1.02
C LEU A 478 24.19 14.88 -0.88
N GLY A 479 24.10 16.16 -0.53
CA GLY A 479 25.26 17.04 -0.40
C GLY A 479 26.06 17.13 -1.70
N ASP A 480 27.39 16.99 -1.62
CA ASP A 480 28.31 17.08 -2.77
C ASP A 480 28.09 16.02 -3.86
N GLU A 481 27.47 14.88 -3.53
CA GLU A 481 27.07 13.88 -4.52
C GLU A 481 25.84 14.34 -5.32
N GLY A 482 25.04 15.27 -4.81
CA GLY A 482 23.85 15.80 -5.48
C GLY A 482 22.75 14.72 -5.67
N PRO A 483 21.95 14.78 -6.75
CA PRO A 483 20.74 13.97 -6.88
C PRO A 483 21.09 12.49 -7.07
N THR A 484 20.54 11.62 -6.23
CA THR A 484 20.89 10.19 -6.16
C THR A 484 19.68 9.34 -5.81
N GLY A 485 19.42 8.29 -6.62
CA GLY A 485 18.37 7.30 -6.34
C GLY A 485 18.84 6.31 -5.26
N LEU A 486 18.18 6.33 -4.10
CA LEU A 486 18.50 5.52 -2.92
C LEU A 486 17.86 4.13 -2.92
N ILE A 487 16.73 3.93 -3.61
CA ILE A 487 16.04 2.63 -3.68
C ILE A 487 15.71 2.18 -5.11
N THR A 488 15.54 0.87 -5.30
CA THR A 488 14.94 0.26 -6.49
C THR A 488 13.46 0.64 -6.66
N TYR A 489 12.91 0.36 -7.84
CA TYR A 489 11.54 0.71 -8.18
C TYR A 489 10.48 0.21 -7.18
N MET A 490 9.71 1.16 -6.62
CA MET A 490 8.81 0.91 -5.48
C MET A 490 7.44 0.31 -5.83
N ARG A 491 7.13 0.06 -7.12
CA ARG A 491 5.93 -0.67 -7.57
C ARG A 491 6.34 -2.05 -8.09
N THR A 492 6.27 -3.06 -7.23
CA THR A 492 6.74 -4.43 -7.50
C THR A 492 5.99 -5.42 -6.60
N ASP A 493 5.63 -6.58 -7.13
CA ASP A 493 5.19 -7.77 -6.38
C ASP A 493 6.24 -8.90 -6.39
N SER A 494 7.44 -8.63 -6.92
CA SER A 494 8.61 -9.53 -6.93
C SER A 494 9.50 -9.35 -5.70
N THR A 495 9.93 -10.47 -5.11
CA THR A 495 10.93 -10.52 -4.04
C THR A 495 12.35 -10.79 -4.54
N ARG A 496 12.57 -10.85 -5.86
CA ARG A 496 13.88 -11.13 -6.48
C ARG A 496 14.89 -10.00 -6.19
N VAL A 497 16.16 -10.36 -6.06
CA VAL A 497 17.30 -9.45 -5.90
C VAL A 497 18.36 -9.84 -6.92
N SER A 498 19.03 -8.86 -7.53
CA SER A 498 20.14 -9.06 -8.47
C SER A 498 21.40 -9.61 -7.79
N ASP A 499 22.21 -10.37 -8.53
CA ASP A 499 23.42 -11.02 -8.00
C ASP A 499 24.44 -10.02 -7.45
N ASP A 500 24.61 -8.86 -8.12
CA ASP A 500 25.44 -7.75 -7.64
C ASP A 500 24.99 -7.26 -6.24
N ALA A 501 23.69 -6.99 -6.08
CA ALA A 501 23.12 -6.49 -4.83
C ALA A 501 23.13 -7.57 -3.74
N MET A 502 22.94 -8.84 -4.10
CA MET A 502 23.05 -9.99 -3.20
C MET A 502 24.49 -10.17 -2.70
N ALA A 503 25.49 -10.07 -3.58
CA ALA A 503 26.91 -10.14 -3.21
C ALA A 503 27.30 -8.98 -2.28
N ALA A 504 26.95 -7.74 -2.66
CA ALA A 504 27.21 -6.55 -1.83
C ALA A 504 26.55 -6.65 -0.45
N LEU A 505 25.32 -7.17 -0.37
CA LEU A 505 24.62 -7.37 0.90
C LEU A 505 25.28 -8.45 1.77
N ARG A 506 25.69 -9.59 1.19
CA ARG A 506 26.35 -10.67 1.95
C ARG A 506 27.69 -10.23 2.53
N THR A 507 28.50 -9.50 1.76
CA THR A 507 29.72 -8.85 2.25
C THR A 507 29.40 -7.90 3.41
N TYR A 508 28.43 -6.99 3.22
CA TYR A 508 28.03 -6.04 4.27
C TYR A 508 27.60 -6.75 5.58
N ILE A 509 26.84 -7.84 5.50
CA ILE A 509 26.42 -8.61 6.68
C ILE A 509 27.62 -9.26 7.38
N GLY A 510 28.52 -9.90 6.63
CA GLY A 510 29.74 -10.51 7.17
C GLY A 510 30.65 -9.50 7.88
N ASP A 511 30.88 -8.35 7.24
CA ASP A 511 31.75 -7.29 7.75
C ASP A 511 31.15 -6.55 8.96
N THR A 512 29.82 -6.33 8.97
CA THR A 512 29.15 -5.49 9.99
C THR A 512 28.64 -6.28 11.20
N TYR A 513 28.12 -7.50 10.99
CA TYR A 513 27.49 -8.30 12.05
C TYR A 513 28.30 -9.54 12.43
N GLY A 514 29.25 -9.96 11.59
CA GLY A 514 30.04 -11.17 11.76
C GLY A 514 29.47 -12.37 10.99
N VAL A 515 30.34 -13.34 10.69
CA VAL A 515 30.00 -14.52 9.88
C VAL A 515 28.85 -15.36 10.46
N ASP A 516 28.69 -15.40 11.79
CA ASP A 516 27.61 -16.14 12.46
C ASP A 516 26.20 -15.60 12.13
N TYR A 517 26.10 -14.36 11.64
CA TYR A 517 24.84 -13.76 11.19
C TYR A 517 24.57 -13.98 9.69
N LEU A 518 25.55 -14.50 8.93
CA LEU A 518 25.48 -14.71 7.48
C LEU A 518 25.08 -16.16 7.16
N PRO A 519 23.95 -16.42 6.48
CA PRO A 519 23.58 -17.74 5.99
C PRO A 519 24.62 -18.32 5.03
N GLU A 520 24.94 -19.61 5.19
CA GLU A 520 25.87 -20.34 4.29
C GLU A 520 25.45 -20.20 2.82
N THR A 521 24.17 -20.45 2.52
CA THR A 521 23.53 -20.25 1.21
C THR A 521 22.60 -19.04 1.23
N VAL A 522 22.29 -18.46 0.06
CA VAL A 522 21.34 -17.33 -0.07
C VAL A 522 19.94 -17.73 0.41
N ASN A 523 19.29 -16.88 1.20
CA ASN A 523 17.89 -17.07 1.58
C ASN A 523 17.01 -16.82 0.34
N THR A 524 16.52 -17.89 -0.29
CA THR A 524 15.58 -17.82 -1.41
C THR A 524 14.15 -17.59 -0.93
N TYR A 525 13.44 -16.65 -1.56
CA TYR A 525 12.03 -16.38 -1.31
C TYR A 525 11.19 -16.67 -2.56
N GLY A 526 10.01 -17.28 -2.36
CA GLY A 526 9.11 -17.61 -3.46
C GLY A 526 8.39 -16.38 -4.00
N ASN A 527 8.65 -16.04 -5.26
CA ASN A 527 7.71 -15.24 -6.05
C ASN A 527 6.45 -16.08 -6.34
N LYS A 528 5.27 -15.44 -6.39
CA LYS A 528 4.09 -16.05 -7.02
C LYS A 528 4.34 -16.10 -8.53
N GLU A 529 3.90 -17.16 -9.21
CA GLU A 529 4.02 -17.27 -10.67
C GLU A 529 3.19 -16.17 -11.36
N ARG A 530 3.89 -15.15 -11.87
CA ARG A 530 3.40 -14.05 -12.71
C ARG A 530 4.54 -13.62 -13.63
N ALA A 531 4.27 -13.26 -14.88
CA ALA A 531 5.31 -13.01 -15.88
C ALA A 531 6.20 -11.76 -15.64
N GLN A 532 5.98 -10.97 -14.59
CA GLN A 532 6.74 -9.75 -14.30
C GLN A 532 8.10 -9.96 -13.60
N ASP A 533 8.79 -11.07 -13.89
CA ASP A 533 10.13 -11.37 -13.36
C ASP A 533 11.27 -10.50 -13.95
N ALA A 534 10.91 -9.32 -14.49
CA ALA A 534 11.83 -8.23 -14.74
C ALA A 534 12.08 -7.38 -13.47
N HIS A 535 11.09 -7.26 -12.57
CA HIS A 535 11.18 -6.36 -11.41
C HIS A 535 11.92 -6.97 -10.23
N GLU A 536 12.79 -6.20 -9.58
CA GLU A 536 13.38 -6.56 -8.29
C GLU A 536 12.45 -6.18 -7.12
N ALA A 537 12.79 -6.65 -5.92
CA ALA A 537 12.25 -6.15 -4.66
C ALA A 537 12.61 -4.68 -4.40
N ILE A 538 11.90 -4.06 -3.46
CA ILE A 538 12.23 -2.74 -2.93
C ILE A 538 13.40 -2.89 -1.94
N ARG A 539 14.57 -2.43 -2.35
CA ARG A 539 15.87 -2.51 -1.65
C ARG A 539 16.63 -1.18 -1.80
N PRO A 540 17.65 -0.92 -0.97
CA PRO A 540 18.69 0.06 -1.28
C PRO A 540 19.32 -0.20 -2.66
N THR A 541 19.67 0.87 -3.37
CA THR A 541 20.48 0.78 -4.61
C THR A 541 21.93 0.40 -4.31
N LEU A 542 22.52 1.02 -3.28
CA LEU A 542 23.92 0.84 -2.87
C LEU A 542 24.01 0.72 -1.35
N MET A 543 24.69 -0.31 -0.84
CA MET A 543 24.83 -0.57 0.60
C MET A 543 25.72 0.47 1.33
N GLU A 544 26.51 1.25 0.59
CA GLU A 544 27.37 2.31 1.14
C GLU A 544 26.58 3.43 1.82
N TRP A 545 25.32 3.66 1.43
CA TRP A 545 24.41 4.66 2.01
C TRP A 545 23.67 4.06 3.20
N THR A 546 24.38 3.89 4.32
CA THR A 546 23.75 3.41 5.55
C THR A 546 22.70 4.43 6.06
N PRO A 547 21.70 3.99 6.86
CA PRO A 547 20.65 4.87 7.38
C PRO A 547 21.18 6.14 8.07
N GLU A 548 22.33 6.05 8.73
CA GLU A 548 22.98 7.15 9.47
C GLU A 548 23.55 8.19 8.50
N LYS A 549 24.16 7.76 7.39
CA LYS A 549 24.64 8.69 6.34
C LYS A 549 23.49 9.40 5.65
N VAL A 550 22.40 8.68 5.37
CA VAL A 550 21.18 9.26 4.78
C VAL A 550 20.51 10.23 5.77
N ALA A 551 20.55 9.95 7.08
CA ALA A 551 20.08 10.85 8.12
C ALA A 551 20.88 12.17 8.18
N VAL A 552 22.21 12.10 8.06
CA VAL A 552 23.07 13.30 7.97
C VAL A 552 22.81 14.07 6.68
N ALA A 553 22.81 13.39 5.52
CA ALA A 553 22.65 14.02 4.22
C ALA A 553 21.27 14.69 4.01
N LEU A 554 20.22 14.18 4.65
CA LEU A 554 18.86 14.71 4.56
C LEU A 554 18.44 15.58 5.77
N ALA A 555 19.38 15.96 6.65
CA ALA A 555 19.07 16.70 7.87
C ALA A 555 18.37 18.05 7.63
N GLU A 556 18.70 18.75 6.53
CA GLU A 556 18.09 20.03 6.13
C GLU A 556 16.89 19.85 5.18
N HIS A 557 16.60 18.63 4.72
CA HIS A 557 15.51 18.40 3.77
C HIS A 557 14.14 18.53 4.49
N PRO A 558 13.15 19.28 3.95
CA PRO A 558 11.87 19.53 4.64
C PRO A 558 11.08 18.29 5.05
N GLU A 559 11.26 17.18 4.33
CA GLU A 559 10.65 15.87 4.63
C GLU A 559 11.70 14.81 5.02
N GLY A 560 12.92 15.25 5.38
CA GLY A 560 14.09 14.40 5.61
C GLY A 560 13.84 13.32 6.66
N ASN A 561 13.29 13.68 7.82
CA ASN A 561 12.92 12.74 8.90
C ASN A 561 12.02 11.58 8.40
N GLU A 562 11.07 11.85 7.50
CA GLU A 562 10.17 10.81 6.96
C GLU A 562 10.82 9.98 5.84
N LEU A 563 11.62 10.61 4.98
CA LEU A 563 12.42 9.92 3.96
C LEU A 563 13.42 8.96 4.62
N VAL A 564 14.14 9.43 5.65
CA VAL A 564 15.08 8.64 6.46
C VAL A 564 14.35 7.48 7.11
N LYS A 565 13.22 7.70 7.82
CA LYS A 565 12.47 6.61 8.46
C LYS A 565 12.00 5.54 7.47
N LEU A 566 11.51 5.92 6.30
CA LEU A 566 11.11 4.96 5.28
C LEU A 566 12.32 4.24 4.67
N TYR A 567 13.42 4.95 4.44
CA TYR A 567 14.67 4.38 3.94
C TYR A 567 15.26 3.37 4.94
N THR A 568 15.37 3.73 6.23
CA THR A 568 15.80 2.85 7.32
C THR A 568 14.95 1.58 7.36
N LEU A 569 13.61 1.70 7.25
CA LEU A 569 12.71 0.56 7.22
C LEU A 569 13.02 -0.38 6.04
N ILE A 570 13.21 0.16 4.84
CA ILE A 570 13.56 -0.60 3.62
C ILE A 570 14.92 -1.26 3.76
N TRP A 571 15.92 -0.52 4.21
CA TRP A 571 17.30 -0.96 4.40
C TRP A 571 17.39 -2.10 5.42
N GLN A 572 16.80 -1.92 6.61
CA GLN A 572 16.80 -2.94 7.66
C GLN A 572 16.10 -4.23 7.21
N ARG A 573 15.00 -4.10 6.46
CA ARG A 573 14.27 -5.25 5.92
C ARG A 573 15.07 -6.00 4.86
N PHE A 574 15.75 -5.28 3.96
CA PHE A 574 16.63 -5.89 2.96
C PHE A 574 17.76 -6.67 3.64
N VAL A 575 18.44 -6.05 4.61
CA VAL A 575 19.53 -6.68 5.37
C VAL A 575 19.04 -7.92 6.12
N ALA A 576 18.00 -7.79 6.94
CA ALA A 576 17.45 -8.90 7.71
C ALA A 576 17.03 -10.10 6.84
N SER A 577 16.56 -9.87 5.61
CA SER A 577 16.16 -10.94 4.69
C SER A 577 17.31 -11.90 4.30
N GLN A 578 18.57 -11.47 4.42
CA GLN A 578 19.75 -12.31 4.14
C GLN A 578 20.60 -12.58 5.39
N MET A 579 20.02 -12.46 6.58
CA MET A 579 20.60 -12.90 7.84
C MET A 579 20.08 -14.30 8.24
N VAL A 580 20.72 -14.95 9.21
CA VAL A 580 20.24 -16.25 9.74
C VAL A 580 18.97 -16.11 10.60
N PRO A 581 18.19 -17.19 10.79
CA PRO A 581 17.04 -17.22 11.69
C PRO A 581 17.37 -16.77 13.12
N ALA A 582 16.41 -16.12 13.77
CA ALA A 582 16.46 -15.90 15.22
C ALA A 582 16.15 -17.22 15.94
N VAL A 583 16.95 -17.57 16.95
CA VAL A 583 16.87 -18.83 17.68
C VAL A 583 16.43 -18.57 19.11
N TYR A 584 15.41 -19.29 19.54
CA TYR A 584 14.83 -19.24 20.88
C TYR A 584 14.84 -20.65 21.47
N ASP A 585 15.21 -20.79 22.73
CA ASP A 585 14.91 -22.01 23.49
C ASP A 585 13.55 -21.82 24.17
N ALA A 586 12.53 -22.51 23.64
CA ALA A 586 11.17 -22.46 24.16
C ALA A 586 10.96 -23.59 25.17
N THR A 587 10.39 -23.24 26.32
CA THR A 587 10.10 -24.17 27.41
C THR A 587 8.60 -24.16 27.69
N THR A 588 7.99 -25.35 27.67
CA THR A 588 6.62 -25.57 28.18
C THR A 588 6.71 -26.43 29.43
N VAL A 589 6.01 -26.05 30.49
CA VAL A 589 5.95 -26.80 31.75
C VAL A 589 4.49 -27.09 32.07
N ASP A 590 4.16 -28.36 32.26
CA ASP A 590 2.87 -28.82 32.78
C ASP A 590 3.03 -29.17 34.26
N MET A 591 2.08 -28.70 35.08
CA MET A 591 2.09 -28.85 36.54
C MET A 591 0.74 -29.41 36.99
N GLU A 592 0.76 -30.53 37.71
CA GLU A 592 -0.42 -31.27 38.13
C GLU A 592 -0.79 -30.98 39.58
N ARG A 593 -2.11 -30.84 39.82
CA ARG A 593 -2.73 -30.72 41.13
C ARG A 593 -4.15 -31.26 41.06
N GLY A 594 -4.41 -32.38 41.72
CA GLY A 594 -5.70 -33.06 41.67
C GLY A 594 -6.10 -33.39 40.23
N GLU A 595 -7.28 -32.93 39.80
CA GLU A 595 -7.77 -33.09 38.43
C GLU A 595 -7.37 -31.94 37.48
N ALA A 596 -6.61 -30.94 37.96
CA ALA A 596 -6.14 -29.80 37.19
C ALA A 596 -4.71 -29.98 36.67
N VAL A 597 -4.48 -29.56 35.43
CA VAL A 597 -3.13 -29.35 34.87
C VAL A 597 -3.00 -27.88 34.51
N LEU A 598 -2.09 -27.18 35.20
CA LEU A 598 -1.63 -25.85 34.82
C LEU A 598 -0.54 -25.96 33.77
N ARG A 599 -0.44 -24.96 32.88
CA ARG A 599 0.64 -24.83 31.90
C ARG A 599 1.29 -23.46 31.98
N ALA A 600 2.62 -23.45 32.07
CA ALA A 600 3.45 -22.28 31.86
C ALA A 600 4.21 -22.41 30.53
N THR A 601 4.36 -21.30 29.80
CA THR A 601 5.18 -21.24 28.58
C THR A 601 6.11 -20.04 28.64
N GLY A 602 7.38 -20.27 28.32
CA GLY A 602 8.40 -19.22 28.22
C GLY A 602 9.31 -19.45 27.02
N GLN A 603 9.98 -18.39 26.57
CA GLN A 603 10.99 -18.47 25.51
C GLN A 603 12.17 -17.56 25.88
N VAL A 604 13.40 -18.07 25.74
CA VAL A 604 14.62 -17.28 25.92
C VAL A 604 15.29 -17.11 24.57
N LEU A 605 15.66 -15.88 24.22
CA LEU A 605 16.40 -15.58 22.99
C LEU A 605 17.84 -16.12 23.11
N LYS A 606 18.10 -17.22 22.41
CA LYS A 606 19.40 -17.90 22.34
C LYS A 606 20.35 -17.22 21.36
N PHE A 607 19.81 -16.74 20.23
CA PHE A 607 20.56 -16.00 19.22
C PHE A 607 19.64 -15.07 18.43
N ALA A 608 20.00 -13.78 18.31
CA ALA A 608 19.17 -12.78 17.66
C ALA A 608 19.01 -13.02 16.14
N GLY A 609 20.05 -13.48 15.44
CA GLY A 609 20.02 -13.58 13.97
C GLY A 609 19.53 -12.27 13.34
N TYR A 610 18.54 -12.37 12.46
CA TYR A 610 17.95 -11.21 11.79
C TYR A 610 17.27 -10.17 12.71
N THR A 611 16.79 -10.52 13.91
CA THR A 611 16.05 -9.56 14.77
C THR A 611 16.96 -8.47 15.34
N LYS A 612 18.29 -8.68 15.33
CA LYS A 612 19.31 -7.66 15.60
C LYS A 612 19.21 -6.43 14.69
N VAL A 613 18.54 -6.56 13.53
CA VAL A 613 18.38 -5.50 12.52
C VAL A 613 16.91 -5.21 12.20
N TYR A 614 16.04 -6.23 12.24
CA TYR A 614 14.61 -6.05 11.94
C TYR A 614 13.71 -6.91 12.82
N GLU A 615 13.06 -6.28 13.81
CA GLU A 615 11.93 -6.88 14.51
C GLU A 615 10.72 -6.98 13.56
N VAL A 616 10.02 -8.12 13.54
CA VAL A 616 8.73 -8.24 12.84
C VAL A 616 7.68 -7.58 13.73
N ALA A 617 6.92 -6.62 13.18
CA ALA A 617 5.77 -6.08 13.89
C ALA A 617 4.65 -7.13 13.91
N GLU A 618 4.18 -7.48 15.11
CA GLU A 618 2.94 -8.22 15.30
C GLU A 618 1.79 -7.55 14.52
N THR A 619 0.89 -8.35 13.95
CA THR A 619 -0.40 -7.82 13.45
C THR A 619 -1.27 -7.41 14.63
N ASP A 620 -2.22 -6.50 14.40
CA ASP A 620 -3.11 -6.01 15.47
C ASP A 620 -3.83 -7.17 16.20
N ASP A 621 -4.24 -8.20 15.44
CA ASP A 621 -4.87 -9.44 15.91
C ASP A 621 -3.92 -10.35 16.71
N ALA A 622 -2.61 -10.28 16.40
CA ALA A 622 -1.59 -11.15 17.00
C ALA A 622 -0.94 -10.50 18.23
N ALA A 623 -0.83 -9.17 18.28
CA ALA A 623 -0.33 -8.44 19.45
C ALA A 623 -1.14 -8.75 20.72
N ALA A 624 -2.47 -8.96 20.58
CA ALA A 624 -3.34 -9.39 21.67
C ALA A 624 -3.04 -10.81 22.19
N GLN A 625 -2.47 -11.70 21.36
CA GLN A 625 -2.08 -13.07 21.72
C GLN A 625 -0.60 -13.16 22.14
N ALA A 626 0.25 -12.31 21.56
CA ALA A 626 1.68 -12.24 21.85
C ALA A 626 1.97 -11.62 23.24
N ALA A 627 1.12 -10.70 23.71
CA ALA A 627 1.21 -10.15 25.07
C ALA A 627 1.18 -11.22 26.18
N ASP A 628 0.61 -12.40 25.89
CA ASP A 628 0.54 -13.51 26.84
C ASP A 628 1.71 -14.51 26.72
N SER A 629 2.60 -14.36 25.74
CA SER A 629 3.65 -15.34 25.42
C SER A 629 5.03 -14.77 25.06
N ALA A 630 5.17 -13.45 24.91
CA ALA A 630 6.44 -12.78 24.69
C ALA A 630 7.29 -12.74 25.98
N ASP A 631 8.55 -13.17 25.87
CA ASP A 631 9.68 -12.95 26.79
C ASP A 631 9.45 -13.19 28.30
N ARG A 632 8.43 -13.97 28.68
CA ARG A 632 8.26 -14.50 30.04
C ARG A 632 9.37 -15.52 30.32
N LEU A 633 10.32 -15.14 31.18
CA LEU A 633 11.44 -15.98 31.59
C LEU A 633 10.99 -16.93 32.71
N LEU A 634 10.96 -18.24 32.43
CA LEU A 634 10.68 -19.24 33.46
C LEU A 634 11.95 -19.52 34.28
N PRO A 635 11.83 -19.81 35.60
CA PRO A 635 12.95 -20.31 36.39
C PRO A 635 13.41 -21.69 35.89
N PRO A 636 14.59 -22.18 36.34
CA PRO A 636 14.97 -23.58 36.18
C PRO A 636 13.92 -24.48 36.83
N LEU A 637 13.40 -25.44 36.07
CA LEU A 637 12.34 -26.38 36.47
C LEU A 637 12.63 -27.78 35.93
N GLU A 638 12.40 -28.78 36.77
CA GLU A 638 12.58 -30.22 36.55
C GLU A 638 11.32 -31.02 36.96
N ILE A 639 11.19 -32.26 36.49
CA ILE A 639 10.02 -33.11 36.77
C ILE A 639 10.08 -33.58 38.22
N GLY A 640 8.99 -33.37 38.97
CA GLY A 640 8.92 -33.59 40.42
C GLY A 640 9.11 -32.32 41.27
N ASP A 641 9.47 -31.17 40.68
CA ASP A 641 9.55 -29.91 41.41
C ASP A 641 8.20 -29.52 42.01
N VAL A 642 8.23 -29.02 43.25
CA VAL A 642 7.06 -28.58 44.01
C VAL A 642 6.92 -27.07 43.89
N ILE A 643 5.82 -26.61 43.30
CA ILE A 643 5.56 -25.22 42.94
C ILE A 643 4.48 -24.64 43.83
N THR A 644 4.78 -23.53 44.50
CA THR A 644 3.81 -22.79 45.32
C THR A 644 2.88 -21.99 44.41
N LEU A 645 1.57 -22.11 44.61
CA LEU A 645 0.57 -21.29 43.94
C LEU A 645 0.27 -20.08 44.84
N GLU A 646 0.67 -18.88 44.43
CA GLU A 646 0.60 -17.66 45.26
C GLU A 646 -0.72 -16.89 45.13
N SER A 647 -1.27 -16.83 43.91
CA SER A 647 -2.61 -16.29 43.66
C SER A 647 -3.26 -17.02 42.50
N VAL A 648 -4.56 -17.31 42.62
CA VAL A 648 -5.38 -17.93 41.59
C VAL A 648 -6.49 -16.95 41.21
N ARG A 649 -6.57 -16.59 39.93
CA ARG A 649 -7.49 -15.57 39.42
C ARG A 649 -8.39 -16.19 38.33
N PRO A 650 -9.68 -16.42 38.61
CA PRO A 650 -10.67 -16.71 37.58
C PRO A 650 -10.96 -15.42 36.78
N GLU A 651 -10.37 -15.38 35.59
CA GLU A 651 -10.45 -14.36 34.54
C GLU A 651 -11.78 -14.33 33.76
N GLN A 652 -12.75 -13.42 33.95
CA GLN A 652 -13.90 -13.36 33.02
C GLN A 652 -13.52 -12.64 31.71
N HIS A 653 -13.76 -13.28 30.57
CA HIS A 653 -13.50 -12.72 29.24
C HIS A 653 -14.72 -12.86 28.32
N PHE A 654 -14.71 -12.06 27.25
CA PHE A 654 -15.67 -12.15 26.16
C PHE A 654 -14.96 -12.19 24.82
N THR A 655 -15.40 -13.07 23.93
CA THR A 655 -14.89 -13.09 22.55
C THR A 655 -15.11 -11.74 21.88
N GLN A 656 -14.14 -11.30 21.08
CA GLN A 656 -14.19 -10.00 20.41
C GLN A 656 -14.57 -10.17 18.93
N PRO A 657 -15.30 -9.20 18.33
CA PRO A 657 -15.59 -9.21 16.90
C PRO A 657 -14.30 -9.02 16.09
N PRO A 658 -14.25 -9.45 14.81
CA PRO A 658 -13.10 -9.21 13.95
C PRO A 658 -12.83 -7.70 13.83
N PRO A 659 -11.57 -7.24 13.97
CA PRO A 659 -11.30 -5.81 14.02
C PRO A 659 -11.56 -5.13 12.68
N ARG A 660 -11.95 -3.85 12.76
CA ARG A 660 -12.05 -2.97 11.59
C ARG A 660 -10.69 -2.88 10.89
N PHE A 661 -10.73 -2.77 9.57
CA PHE A 661 -9.51 -2.68 8.78
C PHE A 661 -8.71 -1.42 9.13
N SER A 662 -7.43 -1.57 9.47
CA SER A 662 -6.42 -0.52 9.31
C SER A 662 -5.92 -0.51 7.85
N GLU A 663 -5.14 0.51 7.45
CA GLU A 663 -4.50 0.51 6.12
C GLU A 663 -3.59 -0.70 5.89
N ALA A 664 -2.94 -1.22 6.93
CA ALA A 664 -2.13 -2.43 6.81
C ALA A 664 -2.99 -3.67 6.53
N SER A 665 -4.07 -3.88 7.29
CA SER A 665 -4.96 -5.02 7.05
C SER A 665 -5.75 -4.90 5.74
N LEU A 666 -6.14 -3.69 5.29
CA LEU A 666 -6.86 -3.54 4.02
C LEU A 666 -5.94 -3.79 2.81
N VAL A 667 -4.67 -3.34 2.86
CA VAL A 667 -3.69 -3.69 1.81
C VAL A 667 -3.44 -5.20 1.77
N LYS A 668 -3.38 -5.86 2.93
CA LYS A 668 -3.27 -7.33 3.03
C LYS A 668 -4.49 -8.03 2.42
N GLU A 669 -5.70 -7.62 2.81
CA GLU A 669 -6.96 -8.17 2.31
C GLU A 669 -7.09 -8.04 0.78
N LEU A 670 -6.77 -6.87 0.24
CA LEU A 670 -6.77 -6.64 -1.22
C LEU A 670 -5.72 -7.52 -1.93
N GLU A 671 -4.50 -7.63 -1.40
CA GLU A 671 -3.44 -8.49 -1.93
C GLU A 671 -3.78 -9.99 -1.90
N GLU A 672 -4.35 -10.48 -0.79
CA GLU A 672 -4.66 -11.89 -0.59
C GLU A 672 -5.86 -12.33 -1.46
N ASN A 673 -6.87 -11.47 -1.63
CA ASN A 673 -7.95 -11.68 -2.60
C ASN A 673 -7.57 -11.39 -4.06
N GLY A 674 -6.34 -10.93 -4.35
CA GLY A 674 -5.87 -10.64 -5.71
C GLY A 674 -6.43 -9.36 -6.35
N ILE A 675 -7.05 -8.50 -5.54
CA ILE A 675 -7.75 -7.27 -5.93
C ILE A 675 -6.74 -6.12 -6.05
N GLY A 676 -6.67 -5.51 -7.24
CA GLY A 676 -5.70 -4.45 -7.52
C GLY A 676 -4.26 -4.94 -7.65
N ARG A 677 -3.32 -4.00 -7.78
CA ARG A 677 -1.90 -4.23 -8.08
C ARG A 677 -1.02 -3.22 -7.33
N PRO A 678 0.32 -3.39 -7.27
CA PRO A 678 1.26 -2.45 -6.65
C PRO A 678 1.03 -0.96 -6.97
N SER A 679 0.65 -0.63 -8.21
CA SER A 679 0.33 0.72 -8.66
C SER A 679 -0.99 1.29 -8.12
N THR A 680 -1.95 0.44 -7.72
CA THR A 680 -3.33 0.87 -7.40
C THR A 680 -3.65 0.96 -5.92
N TYR A 681 -2.99 0.20 -5.02
CA TYR A 681 -3.36 0.14 -3.60
C TYR A 681 -3.52 1.52 -2.95
N ALA A 682 -2.47 2.36 -2.98
CA ALA A 682 -2.50 3.71 -2.41
C ALA A 682 -3.60 4.61 -3.02
N ALA A 683 -3.94 4.42 -4.30
CA ALA A 683 -5.02 5.15 -4.97
C ALA A 683 -6.41 4.66 -4.57
N ILE A 684 -6.59 3.35 -4.34
CA ILE A 684 -7.85 2.75 -3.86
C ILE A 684 -8.21 3.31 -2.48
N MET A 685 -7.32 3.17 -1.48
CA MET A 685 -7.59 3.69 -0.12
C MET A 685 -7.79 5.20 -0.11
N SER A 686 -7.05 5.95 -0.93
CA SER A 686 -7.28 7.39 -1.08
C SER A 686 -8.68 7.67 -1.63
N THR A 687 -9.08 7.00 -2.73
CA THR A 687 -10.35 7.31 -3.42
C THR A 687 -11.57 7.01 -2.54
N ILE A 688 -11.57 5.91 -1.76
CA ILE A 688 -12.73 5.56 -0.92
C ILE A 688 -12.94 6.55 0.24
N VAL A 689 -11.86 7.18 0.73
CA VAL A 689 -11.90 8.27 1.72
C VAL A 689 -12.23 9.62 1.05
N ASP A 690 -11.51 9.98 -0.01
CA ASP A 690 -11.68 11.23 -0.77
C ASP A 690 -13.09 11.36 -1.40
N ARG A 691 -13.86 10.26 -1.47
CA ARG A 691 -15.28 10.20 -1.91
C ARG A 691 -16.30 10.08 -0.77
N GLY A 692 -15.88 10.01 0.48
CA GLY A 692 -16.76 9.94 1.65
C GLY A 692 -17.53 8.62 1.82
N TYR A 693 -17.09 7.53 1.19
CA TYR A 693 -17.68 6.20 1.38
C TYR A 693 -17.18 5.51 2.65
N VAL A 694 -15.93 5.79 3.03
CA VAL A 694 -15.37 5.39 4.33
C VAL A 694 -14.68 6.59 4.97
N GLU A 695 -14.66 6.61 6.29
CA GLU A 695 -13.88 7.56 7.09
C GLU A 695 -12.79 6.83 7.87
N LYS A 696 -11.79 7.58 8.38
CA LYS A 696 -10.68 7.01 9.16
C LYS A 696 -10.67 7.55 10.58
N LYS A 697 -11.13 6.74 11.54
CA LYS A 697 -11.15 7.01 12.99
C LYS A 697 -10.17 6.07 13.69
N GLU A 698 -9.30 6.60 14.54
CA GLU A 698 -8.33 5.80 15.33
C GLU A 698 -7.46 4.85 14.47
N SER A 699 -7.07 5.31 13.28
CA SER A 699 -6.37 4.53 12.24
C SER A 699 -7.14 3.34 11.62
N ARG A 700 -8.42 3.16 11.97
CA ARG A 700 -9.35 2.19 11.40
C ARG A 700 -10.27 2.83 10.35
N PHE A 701 -10.63 2.07 9.33
CA PHE A 701 -11.71 2.42 8.40
C PHE A 701 -13.07 2.11 9.01
N TRP A 702 -14.01 3.03 8.85
CA TRP A 702 -15.42 2.87 9.16
C TRP A 702 -16.23 3.22 7.91
N PRO A 703 -17.25 2.43 7.52
CA PRO A 703 -18.10 2.80 6.41
C PRO A 703 -19.07 3.90 6.84
N THR A 704 -19.22 4.93 6.01
CA THR A 704 -20.22 5.97 6.25
C THR A 704 -21.62 5.46 5.88
N GLU A 705 -22.68 6.15 6.32
CA GLU A 705 -24.05 5.82 5.89
C GLU A 705 -24.18 5.84 4.35
N LEU A 706 -23.50 6.78 3.69
CA LEU A 706 -23.39 6.85 2.24
C LEU A 706 -22.66 5.63 1.65
N GLY A 707 -21.58 5.18 2.29
CA GLY A 707 -20.86 3.96 1.91
C GLY A 707 -21.74 2.72 1.99
N ILE A 708 -22.44 2.52 3.11
CA ILE A 708 -23.37 1.41 3.33
C ILE A 708 -24.51 1.45 2.30
N LEU A 709 -25.12 2.63 2.08
CA LEU A 709 -26.22 2.80 1.14
C LEU A 709 -25.80 2.49 -0.30
N VAL A 710 -24.68 3.06 -0.76
CA VAL A 710 -24.19 2.82 -2.13
C VAL A 710 -23.70 1.39 -2.30
N ASN A 711 -23.06 0.78 -1.30
CA ASN A 711 -22.72 -0.64 -1.30
C ASN A 711 -23.97 -1.51 -1.49
N GLY A 712 -25.01 -1.31 -0.68
CA GLY A 712 -26.25 -2.09 -0.77
C GLY A 712 -26.96 -1.97 -2.12
N LEU A 713 -26.94 -0.79 -2.74
CA LEU A 713 -27.49 -0.59 -4.09
C LEU A 713 -26.66 -1.29 -5.17
N LEU A 714 -25.33 -1.24 -5.08
CA LEU A 714 -24.43 -1.85 -6.06
C LEU A 714 -24.40 -3.39 -5.93
N VAL A 715 -24.39 -3.95 -4.73
CA VAL A 715 -24.42 -5.41 -4.49
C VAL A 715 -25.71 -6.04 -5.04
N VAL A 716 -26.85 -5.34 -4.97
CA VAL A 716 -28.12 -5.81 -5.55
C VAL A 716 -28.18 -5.63 -7.07
N SER A 717 -27.62 -4.55 -7.62
CA SER A 717 -27.82 -4.17 -9.03
C SER A 717 -26.70 -4.63 -9.98
N PHE A 718 -25.49 -4.87 -9.46
CA PHE A 718 -24.28 -5.22 -10.21
C PHE A 718 -23.43 -6.27 -9.44
N PRO A 719 -24.00 -7.42 -9.04
CA PRO A 719 -23.37 -8.35 -8.09
C PRO A 719 -22.00 -8.87 -8.54
N GLU A 720 -21.82 -9.11 -9.85
CA GLU A 720 -20.52 -9.51 -10.42
C GLU A 720 -19.52 -8.35 -10.42
N ILE A 721 -19.92 -7.14 -10.83
CA ILE A 721 -19.01 -5.98 -10.91
C ILE A 721 -18.42 -5.61 -9.55
N VAL A 722 -19.17 -5.81 -8.45
CA VAL A 722 -18.69 -5.63 -7.08
C VAL A 722 -18.32 -6.95 -6.37
N SER A 723 -18.00 -8.00 -7.13
CA SER A 723 -17.45 -9.26 -6.61
C SER A 723 -15.92 -9.22 -6.55
N SER A 724 -15.36 -9.66 -5.41
CA SER A 724 -13.93 -9.90 -5.22
C SER A 724 -13.39 -10.87 -6.27
N THR A 725 -14.10 -11.98 -6.50
CA THR A 725 -13.72 -13.04 -7.44
C THR A 725 -13.69 -12.54 -8.89
N PHE A 726 -14.72 -11.80 -9.31
CA PHE A 726 -14.78 -11.19 -10.63
C PHE A 726 -13.65 -10.18 -10.83
N THR A 727 -13.39 -9.34 -9.82
CA THR A 727 -12.32 -8.34 -9.87
C THR A 727 -10.94 -9.00 -9.95
N ALA A 728 -10.68 -10.03 -9.15
CA ALA A 728 -9.43 -10.80 -9.21
C ALA A 728 -9.23 -11.49 -10.57
N LYS A 729 -10.29 -12.10 -11.12
CA LYS A 729 -10.28 -12.70 -12.47
C LYS A 729 -9.98 -11.65 -13.54
N MET A 730 -10.65 -10.51 -13.50
CA MET A 730 -10.48 -9.42 -14.48
C MET A 730 -9.06 -8.85 -14.45
N GLU A 731 -8.46 -8.69 -13.26
CA GLU A 731 -7.04 -8.29 -13.17
C GLU A 731 -6.11 -9.38 -13.73
N SER A 732 -6.43 -10.66 -13.58
CA SER A 732 -5.69 -11.78 -14.20
C SER A 732 -5.84 -11.83 -15.73
N ASP A 733 -7.03 -11.54 -16.27
CA ASP A 733 -7.24 -11.44 -17.71
C ASP A 733 -6.51 -10.24 -18.33
N LEU A 734 -6.36 -9.13 -17.59
CA LEU A 734 -5.50 -8.00 -17.98
C LEU A 734 -4.01 -8.36 -17.95
N ASP A 735 -3.58 -9.23 -17.03
CA ASP A 735 -2.20 -9.75 -17.01
C ASP A 735 -1.96 -10.69 -18.22
N ARG A 736 -2.97 -11.50 -18.60
CA ARG A 736 -2.94 -12.32 -19.83
C ARG A 736 -2.93 -11.49 -21.13
N VAL A 737 -3.47 -10.27 -21.11
CA VAL A 737 -3.27 -9.29 -22.21
C VAL A 737 -1.83 -8.79 -22.23
N GLU A 738 -1.23 -8.46 -21.07
CA GLU A 738 0.18 -8.05 -20.99
C GLU A 738 1.14 -9.15 -21.50
N GLU A 739 0.80 -10.42 -21.26
CA GLU A 739 1.53 -11.58 -21.77
C GLU A 739 1.28 -11.88 -23.26
N GLY A 740 0.34 -11.20 -23.92
CA GLY A 740 -0.09 -11.48 -25.30
C GLY A 740 -0.93 -12.76 -25.45
N ALA A 741 -1.30 -13.41 -24.34
CA ALA A 741 -2.11 -14.63 -24.29
C ALA A 741 -3.63 -14.38 -24.43
N GLN A 742 -4.05 -13.11 -24.51
CA GLN A 742 -5.44 -12.71 -24.78
C GLN A 742 -5.48 -11.38 -25.54
N ASP A 743 -6.38 -11.28 -26.53
CA ASP A 743 -6.70 -10.02 -27.20
C ASP A 743 -7.57 -9.12 -26.31
N TRP A 744 -7.22 -7.84 -26.27
CA TRP A 744 -7.81 -6.87 -25.35
C TRP A 744 -9.19 -6.37 -25.77
N ARG A 745 -9.45 -6.30 -27.08
CA ARG A 745 -10.77 -5.91 -27.62
C ARG A 745 -11.81 -6.98 -27.33
N LYS A 746 -11.43 -8.27 -27.43
CA LYS A 746 -12.24 -9.42 -26.98
C LYS A 746 -12.47 -9.45 -25.48
N LEU A 747 -11.49 -9.04 -24.66
CA LEU A 747 -11.68 -8.88 -23.21
C LEU A 747 -12.76 -7.84 -22.91
N LEU A 748 -12.69 -6.66 -23.53
CA LEU A 748 -13.68 -5.61 -23.36
C LEU A 748 -15.06 -5.98 -23.92
N GLY A 749 -15.11 -6.67 -25.07
CA GLY A 749 -16.37 -7.17 -25.64
C GLY A 749 -17.09 -8.17 -24.72
N GLY A 750 -16.34 -9.15 -24.21
CA GLY A 750 -16.86 -10.12 -23.24
C GLY A 750 -17.28 -9.51 -21.90
N PHE A 751 -16.67 -8.38 -21.50
CA PHE A 751 -17.08 -7.60 -20.34
C PHE A 751 -18.35 -6.77 -20.60
N TYR A 752 -18.38 -6.00 -21.70
CA TYR A 752 -19.37 -4.95 -21.91
C TYR A 752 -20.76 -5.51 -22.26
N ALA A 753 -20.84 -6.63 -22.98
CA ALA A 753 -22.10 -7.23 -23.38
C ALA A 753 -23.03 -7.59 -22.19
N PRO A 754 -22.61 -8.35 -21.16
CA PRO A 754 -23.44 -8.59 -19.98
C PRO A 754 -23.63 -7.33 -19.12
N PHE A 755 -22.57 -6.52 -18.95
CA PHE A 755 -22.63 -5.29 -18.15
C PHE A 755 -23.66 -4.28 -18.67
N LYS A 756 -23.86 -4.20 -20.00
CA LYS A 756 -24.91 -3.36 -20.60
C LYS A 756 -26.31 -3.77 -20.16
N LEU A 757 -26.59 -5.07 -20.03
CA LEU A 757 -27.88 -5.58 -19.56
C LEU A 757 -28.09 -5.23 -18.08
N GLU A 758 -27.06 -5.39 -17.24
CA GLU A 758 -27.10 -4.95 -15.83
C GLU A 758 -27.40 -3.44 -15.71
N LEU A 759 -26.78 -2.60 -16.56
CA LEU A 759 -27.04 -1.15 -16.59
C LEU A 759 -28.49 -0.82 -16.95
N GLU A 760 -29.07 -1.51 -17.93
CA GLU A 760 -30.47 -1.33 -18.33
C GLU A 760 -31.43 -1.75 -17.20
N THR A 761 -31.21 -2.92 -16.58
CA THR A 761 -31.96 -3.36 -15.40
C THR A 761 -31.81 -2.40 -14.23
N ALA A 762 -30.59 -1.94 -13.91
CA ALA A 762 -30.33 -1.03 -12.80
C ALA A 762 -30.97 0.35 -12.99
N ARG A 763 -31.00 0.89 -14.22
CA ARG A 763 -31.71 2.14 -14.54
C ARG A 763 -33.20 2.03 -14.20
N ALA A 764 -33.83 0.91 -14.54
CA ALA A 764 -35.22 0.62 -14.21
C ALA A 764 -35.44 0.28 -12.72
N GLU A 765 -34.88 -0.82 -12.23
CA GLU A 765 -35.25 -1.48 -10.96
C GLU A 765 -34.47 -0.98 -9.72
N MET A 766 -33.33 -0.28 -9.84
CA MET A 766 -32.60 0.20 -8.66
C MET A 766 -33.50 1.13 -7.82
N ARG A 767 -33.53 0.91 -6.50
CA ARG A 767 -34.23 1.75 -5.51
C ARG A 767 -33.84 3.22 -5.67
N ASP A 768 -34.84 4.09 -5.74
CA ASP A 768 -34.68 5.53 -6.01
C ASP A 768 -34.86 6.32 -4.71
N VAL A 769 -33.78 6.42 -3.94
CA VAL A 769 -33.76 6.95 -2.56
C VAL A 769 -34.27 8.39 -2.49
N LYS A 770 -34.11 9.17 -3.57
CA LYS A 770 -34.64 10.54 -3.64
C LYS A 770 -36.16 10.63 -3.62
N ARG A 771 -36.85 9.56 -4.02
CA ARG A 771 -38.32 9.48 -3.91
C ARG A 771 -38.78 9.06 -2.51
N GLU A 772 -37.84 8.74 -1.63
CA GLU A 772 -38.05 8.39 -0.23
C GLU A 772 -37.66 9.55 0.70
N GLU A 773 -37.29 10.71 0.15
CA GLU A 773 -37.03 11.94 0.90
C GLU A 773 -38.31 12.41 1.63
N ILE A 774 -38.22 12.51 2.96
CA ILE A 774 -39.28 13.08 3.80
C ILE A 774 -39.02 14.58 3.92
N ALA A 775 -39.98 15.42 3.52
CA ALA A 775 -39.88 16.86 3.68
C ALA A 775 -39.78 17.23 5.17
N THR A 776 -38.81 18.08 5.52
CA THR A 776 -38.61 18.57 6.90
C THR A 776 -38.86 20.07 6.97
N GLU A 777 -39.20 20.57 8.15
CA GLU A 777 -39.38 22.01 8.40
C GLU A 777 -38.05 22.80 8.40
N TRP A 778 -36.91 22.10 8.37
CA TRP A 778 -35.58 22.70 8.42
C TRP A 778 -35.13 23.16 7.03
N VAL A 779 -34.94 24.47 6.88
CA VAL A 779 -34.34 25.05 5.68
C VAL A 779 -32.81 24.89 5.77
N CYS A 780 -32.23 24.05 4.91
CA CYS A 780 -30.78 23.96 4.78
C CYS A 780 -30.20 25.26 4.18
N GLU A 781 -29.08 25.73 4.74
CA GLU A 781 -28.21 26.68 4.05
C GLU A 781 -27.59 26.04 2.79
N LYS A 782 -27.23 26.85 1.79
CA LYS A 782 -26.89 26.42 0.42
C LYS A 782 -25.39 26.31 0.15
#